data_AF-C0E6Z2-F1
#
_entry.id   AF-C0E6Z2-F1
#
_cell.length_a   1.000
_cell.length_b   1.000
_cell.length_c   1.000
_cell.angle_alpha   90.00
_cell.angle_beta   90.00
_cell.angle_gamma   90.00
#
_symmetry.space_group_name_H-M   'P 1'
#
loop_
_entity.id
_entity.type
_entity.pdbx_description
1 polymer ?
#
loop_
_entity_poly.entity_id
_entity_poly.type
_entity_poly.pdbx_seq_one_letter_code
_entity_poly.pdbx_strand_id
1 'polypeptide(L)'
;MTIRALVEPPEPESTTLHAVTFTNTDAGSGVVVLRLVPEALIPAEEATLQVLGLVPTRSREVGHTTTRSVGFPAWVISTHPADTRQALRLVSDLEWARNTMPKVAKIEKKFATIIADLGDSAPHFVPTLMEELARIFAAGGKQAAAKRAFAKAREFERTYDLPVDSWRHRAAVTEFAALGIIGAADMTHEAQAASNWCANPQEAYKYFLSLCINQIRAGGQVYAGMLRDVIRLGKAAGYSAADSGVHLLDGIAGSPALKTVPWQFYKELAKHIRPAATRKPELYARLFAHSTTQIDRYGSDPGEWFTMISDLGVVDIIASNQRVFVSWLASIIELEPYTPRRGGGDLTPIIRGIRDKADLVRGQHIPANIAKIPLEILATLTAAGATWDKKPTQQPVGEANQWRRVLQRLRHCHAGVLDLSDLCADAELLAATLGDFSLADIPHHAVPTLVACGGAGLFDALTQAALDELTRANHPLIGRTKFRKLMDGIPPQTLNETTRAAITHHFDISPATILAANLHAGLLTEYTWPELENRWAGVDKRPTITLWESYPGVIVATPDRIAYIENDTTVSEHDHVDTNSDAGQIAVGENILTIRYVAGTIGFNAEWATGVPQPLNLHQWQHGHYELSTNTLPIPAGRLYGGGIARHVDATATDVPGTEITMPEGNAFGDNDGHAWHTSLRKDPWSETYAIRQVNPETGRALGPSQPEALRSLEHTTAIPIDWGRSTQLPTRIMGCDYRPHHPQLFFRQEPHDPLLLCAILKPHDGTYPLIDADGITHTSPVGTVGYLHLHGVTYLYTEDGQLLRPGTSELAMIANPTYDKWGNRHFFHDLPWNAWRNLTIRSPKASEVLRGITEEQAQLLLDSLSAGNPHQVAANLLGLDPDDDLCASVVQAARRVQDHCKPR
;
A
#
# COMPACT_ATOMS: atom_id res chain seq x y z
N MET A 1 4.83 2.71 -29.60
CA MET A 1 5.01 3.97 -30.34
C MET A 1 4.25 5.03 -29.55
N THR A 2 4.91 6.06 -29.07
CA THR A 2 4.25 7.16 -28.34
C THR A 2 3.65 8.10 -29.37
N ILE A 3 2.32 8.22 -29.38
CA ILE A 3 1.59 9.07 -30.34
C ILE A 3 1.14 10.32 -29.60
N ARG A 4 1.49 11.50 -30.11
CA ARG A 4 0.98 12.78 -29.59
C ARG A 4 -0.05 13.37 -30.53
N ALA A 5 -1.09 13.96 -29.95
CA ALA A 5 -2.17 14.57 -30.70
C ALA A 5 -1.69 15.85 -31.41
N LEU A 6 -2.30 16.18 -32.55
CA LEU A 6 -2.01 17.36 -33.37
C LEU A 6 -2.19 18.71 -32.65
N VAL A 7 -2.77 18.70 -31.44
CA VAL A 7 -3.06 19.91 -30.63
C VAL A 7 -1.83 20.32 -29.78
N GLU A 8 -0.86 19.42 -29.58
CA GLU A 8 0.37 19.71 -28.84
C GLU A 8 1.44 20.29 -29.78
N PRO A 9 2.22 21.31 -29.36
CA PRO A 9 3.29 21.84 -30.20
C PRO A 9 4.35 20.76 -30.48
N PRO A 10 4.83 20.62 -31.74
CA PRO A 10 5.81 19.60 -32.09
C PRO A 10 7.13 19.82 -31.35
N GLU A 11 7.69 18.76 -30.79
CA GLU A 11 9.06 18.81 -30.27
C GLU A 11 10.06 18.98 -31.44
N PRO A 12 11.23 19.63 -31.23
CA PRO A 12 12.19 19.95 -32.30
C PRO A 12 12.70 18.75 -33.11
N GLU A 13 12.50 17.52 -32.63
CA GLU A 13 12.98 16.27 -33.24
C GLU A 13 11.84 15.28 -33.58
N SER A 14 10.58 15.73 -33.52
CA SER A 14 9.41 14.96 -33.90
C SER A 14 9.08 15.08 -35.39
N THR A 15 8.48 14.05 -35.97
CA THR A 15 8.04 13.99 -37.37
C THR A 15 6.55 13.68 -37.44
N THR A 16 5.90 14.11 -38.51
CA THR A 16 4.48 13.87 -38.77
C THR A 16 4.19 12.38 -38.91
N LEU A 17 3.10 11.92 -38.31
CA LEU A 17 2.62 10.54 -38.36
C LEU A 17 1.39 10.44 -39.24
N HIS A 18 1.42 9.54 -40.22
CA HIS A 18 0.31 9.29 -41.14
C HIS A 18 -0.34 7.94 -40.88
N ALA A 19 -1.68 7.89 -40.97
CA ALA A 19 -2.42 6.66 -41.19
C ALA A 19 -2.53 6.43 -42.70
N VAL A 20 -1.80 5.42 -43.21
CA VAL A 20 -1.79 5.03 -44.62
C VAL A 20 -2.58 3.75 -44.79
N THR A 21 -3.57 3.77 -45.69
CA THR A 21 -4.44 2.65 -46.01
C THR A 21 -3.94 1.94 -47.26
N PHE A 22 -3.75 0.64 -47.18
CA PHE A 22 -3.30 -0.23 -48.27
C PHE A 22 -4.39 -1.26 -48.62
N THR A 23 -4.59 -1.50 -49.91
CA THR A 23 -5.57 -2.47 -50.44
C THR A 23 -4.93 -3.40 -51.46
N ASN A 24 -5.42 -4.62 -51.55
CA ASN A 24 -4.93 -5.58 -52.54
C ASN A 24 -5.31 -5.16 -53.98
N THR A 25 -4.40 -5.36 -54.94
CA THR A 25 -4.66 -5.20 -56.38
C THR A 25 -5.67 -6.20 -56.93
N ASP A 26 -5.81 -7.38 -56.31
CA ASP A 26 -6.85 -8.35 -56.65
C ASP A 26 -8.16 -7.98 -55.95
N ALA A 27 -9.09 -7.42 -56.74
CA ALA A 27 -10.37 -6.83 -56.31
C ALA A 27 -11.34 -7.77 -55.55
N GLY A 28 -10.99 -9.03 -55.32
CA GLY A 28 -11.82 -10.03 -54.66
C GLY A 28 -11.51 -10.35 -53.19
N SER A 29 -10.36 -9.91 -52.63
CA SER A 29 -9.95 -10.33 -51.28
C SER A 29 -10.50 -9.48 -50.13
N GLY A 30 -10.91 -8.24 -50.38
CA GLY A 30 -11.48 -7.33 -49.36
C GLY A 30 -10.52 -6.90 -48.24
N VAL A 31 -9.23 -7.27 -48.29
CA VAL A 31 -8.27 -6.97 -47.23
C VAL A 31 -7.84 -5.50 -47.30
N VAL A 32 -8.15 -4.77 -46.22
CA VAL A 32 -7.72 -3.38 -46.00
C VAL A 32 -6.74 -3.36 -44.83
N VAL A 33 -5.51 -2.90 -45.07
CA VAL A 33 -4.48 -2.76 -44.03
C VAL A 33 -4.25 -1.28 -43.77
N LEU A 34 -4.44 -0.84 -42.53
CA LEU A 34 -4.10 0.51 -42.11
C LEU A 34 -2.80 0.47 -41.30
N ARG A 35 -1.80 1.26 -41.69
CA ARG A 35 -0.54 1.40 -40.95
C ARG A 35 -0.31 2.83 -40.52
N LEU A 36 0.24 2.98 -39.32
CA LEU A 36 0.76 4.24 -38.83
C LEU A 36 2.23 4.35 -39.24
N VAL A 37 2.54 5.30 -40.13
CA VAL A 37 3.86 5.44 -40.75
C VAL A 37 4.34 6.89 -40.59
N PRO A 38 5.53 7.12 -40.01
CA PRO A 38 6.16 8.44 -40.04
C PRO A 38 6.30 8.93 -41.48
N GLU A 39 6.05 10.22 -41.73
CA GLU A 39 6.00 10.80 -43.08
C GLU A 39 7.22 10.43 -43.93
N ALA A 40 8.42 10.58 -43.36
CA ALA A 40 9.68 10.24 -44.02
C ALA A 40 9.85 8.75 -44.38
N LEU A 41 9.04 7.86 -43.81
CA LEU A 41 9.10 6.41 -44.05
C LEU A 41 7.97 5.89 -44.97
N ILE A 42 7.03 6.73 -45.38
CA ILE A 42 5.91 6.33 -46.25
C ILE A 42 6.40 5.66 -47.54
N PRO A 43 7.35 6.23 -48.32
CA PRO A 43 7.79 5.60 -49.57
C PRO A 43 8.39 4.20 -49.37
N ALA A 44 9.09 4.00 -48.24
CA ALA A 44 9.73 2.73 -47.92
C ALA A 44 8.71 1.65 -47.49
N GLU A 45 7.67 2.06 -46.76
CA GLU A 45 6.56 1.17 -46.38
C GLU A 45 5.69 0.81 -47.60
N GLU A 46 5.45 1.77 -48.51
CA GLU A 46 4.76 1.53 -49.78
C GLU A 46 5.51 0.51 -50.63
N ALA A 47 6.82 0.69 -50.83
CA ALA A 47 7.65 -0.26 -51.56
C ALA A 47 7.62 -1.67 -50.93
N THR A 48 7.61 -1.75 -49.60
CA THR A 48 7.53 -3.04 -48.87
C THR A 48 6.20 -3.74 -49.09
N LEU A 49 5.09 -3.02 -48.97
CA LEU A 49 3.74 -3.58 -49.08
C LEU A 49 3.36 -3.87 -50.54
N GLN A 50 3.93 -3.14 -51.50
CA GLN A 50 3.75 -3.43 -52.92
C GLN A 50 4.30 -4.81 -53.30
N VAL A 51 5.38 -5.27 -52.67
CA VAL A 51 5.89 -6.66 -52.84
C VAL A 51 4.88 -7.70 -52.38
N LEU A 52 3.98 -7.35 -51.45
CA LEU A 52 2.89 -8.20 -50.96
C LEU A 52 1.58 -8.04 -51.75
N GLY A 53 1.60 -7.30 -52.87
CA GLY A 53 0.40 -7.03 -53.69
C GLY A 53 -0.54 -5.98 -53.11
N LEU A 54 -0.08 -5.20 -52.12
CA LEU A 54 -0.86 -4.14 -51.46
C LEU A 54 -0.42 -2.77 -51.98
N VAL A 55 -1.37 -1.96 -52.45
CA VAL A 55 -1.13 -0.59 -52.94
C VAL A 55 -1.74 0.46 -52.01
N PRO A 56 -1.05 1.59 -51.79
CA PRO A 56 -1.59 2.69 -50.97
C PRO A 56 -2.80 3.32 -51.66
N THR A 57 -3.83 3.67 -50.90
CA THR A 57 -5.07 4.28 -51.40
C THR A 57 -5.41 5.62 -50.75
N ARG A 58 -5.16 5.75 -49.44
CA ARG A 58 -5.39 6.98 -48.67
C ARG A 58 -4.29 7.18 -47.65
N SER A 59 -3.86 8.42 -47.44
CA SER A 59 -2.95 8.82 -46.37
C SER A 59 -3.55 10.03 -45.66
N ARG A 60 -3.58 10.01 -44.32
CA ARG A 60 -4.04 11.13 -43.49
C ARG A 60 -3.09 11.34 -42.32
N GLU A 61 -2.73 12.57 -42.07
CA GLU A 61 -2.00 12.97 -40.86
C GLU A 61 -2.84 12.73 -39.60
N VAL A 62 -2.25 12.11 -38.58
CA VAL A 62 -2.94 11.72 -37.34
C VAL A 62 -2.22 12.13 -36.05
N GLY A 63 -1.03 12.73 -36.14
CA GLY A 63 -0.27 13.17 -34.98
C GLY A 63 1.23 13.33 -35.26
N HIS A 64 2.02 13.42 -34.20
CA HIS A 64 3.49 13.44 -34.28
C HIS A 64 4.10 12.23 -33.56
N THR A 65 5.27 11.80 -34.03
CA THR A 65 6.07 10.70 -33.45
C THR A 65 7.56 11.04 -33.48
N THR A 66 8.37 10.27 -32.76
CA THR A 66 9.84 10.37 -32.84
C THR A 66 10.35 10.02 -34.24
N THR A 67 11.34 10.76 -34.72
CA THR A 67 12.06 10.45 -35.95
C THR A 67 12.66 9.04 -35.86
N ARG A 68 12.42 8.21 -36.88
CA ARG A 68 12.88 6.82 -36.96
C ARG A 68 13.67 6.61 -38.25
N SER A 69 14.78 5.88 -38.19
CA SER A 69 15.51 5.48 -39.39
C SER A 69 14.74 4.40 -40.18
N VAL A 70 14.91 4.36 -41.51
CA VAL A 70 14.31 3.31 -42.34
C VAL A 70 14.73 1.93 -41.80
N GLY A 71 13.80 1.09 -41.35
CA GLY A 71 14.12 -0.19 -40.70
C GLY A 71 14.35 -1.34 -41.68
N PHE A 72 14.63 -2.51 -41.13
CA PHE A 72 14.50 -3.78 -41.85
C PHE A 72 13.02 -4.19 -41.94
N PRO A 73 12.51 -4.72 -43.07
CA PRO A 73 13.22 -5.02 -44.32
C PRO A 73 13.25 -3.86 -45.32
N ALA A 74 12.53 -2.77 -45.06
CA ALA A 74 12.27 -1.70 -46.02
C ALA A 74 13.56 -1.08 -46.61
N TRP A 75 14.61 -0.93 -45.80
CA TRP A 75 15.92 -0.47 -46.27
C TRP A 75 16.54 -1.43 -47.29
N VAL A 76 16.48 -2.75 -47.03
CA VAL A 76 17.00 -3.75 -47.96
C VAL A 76 16.21 -3.75 -49.27
N ILE A 77 14.88 -3.62 -49.20
CA ILE A 77 14.02 -3.59 -50.39
C ILE A 77 14.35 -2.38 -51.27
N SER A 78 14.60 -1.22 -50.65
CA SER A 78 14.92 0.01 -51.38
C SER A 78 16.36 0.04 -51.91
N THR A 79 17.34 -0.43 -51.15
CA THR A 79 18.77 -0.29 -51.47
C THR A 79 19.34 -1.53 -52.18
N HIS A 80 18.79 -2.71 -51.91
CA HIS A 80 19.21 -4.00 -52.48
C HIS A 80 18.01 -4.84 -52.97
N PRO A 81 17.25 -4.38 -53.99
CA PRO A 81 16.01 -5.03 -54.42
C PRO A 81 16.15 -6.52 -54.80
N ALA A 82 17.32 -6.93 -55.29
CA ALA A 82 17.60 -8.32 -55.65
C ALA A 82 17.49 -9.29 -54.46
N ASP A 83 17.72 -8.82 -53.23
CA ASP A 83 17.75 -9.64 -52.03
C ASP A 83 16.40 -9.62 -51.26
N THR A 84 15.38 -8.95 -51.80
CA THR A 84 14.06 -8.75 -51.19
C THR A 84 13.43 -10.03 -50.64
N ARG A 85 13.45 -11.12 -51.43
CA ARG A 85 12.85 -12.40 -51.00
C ARG A 85 13.56 -13.00 -49.80
N GLN A 86 14.88 -12.85 -49.72
CA GLN A 86 15.66 -13.32 -48.58
C GLN A 86 15.38 -12.46 -47.34
N ALA A 87 15.28 -11.13 -47.51
CA ALA A 87 14.97 -10.21 -46.41
C ALA A 87 13.57 -10.46 -45.80
N LEU A 88 12.55 -10.68 -46.64
CA LEU A 88 11.19 -10.93 -46.17
C LEU A 88 11.06 -12.20 -45.31
N ARG A 89 11.92 -13.22 -45.50
CA ARG A 89 11.91 -14.43 -44.67
C ARG A 89 12.25 -14.12 -43.20
N LEU A 90 13.16 -13.18 -42.96
CA LEU A 90 13.63 -12.79 -41.63
C LEU A 90 12.61 -11.92 -40.85
N VAL A 91 11.57 -11.41 -41.52
CA VAL A 91 10.47 -10.70 -40.85
C VAL A 91 9.75 -11.63 -39.86
N SER A 92 9.59 -12.90 -40.22
CA SER A 92 8.99 -13.90 -39.33
C SER A 92 9.81 -14.13 -38.06
N ASP A 93 11.13 -13.99 -38.12
CA ASP A 93 12.02 -14.11 -36.96
C ASP A 93 11.92 -12.90 -36.02
N LEU A 94 11.73 -11.69 -36.58
CA LEU A 94 11.44 -10.48 -35.80
C LEU A 94 10.07 -10.55 -35.12
N GLU A 95 9.03 -11.02 -35.83
CA GLU A 95 7.69 -11.24 -35.23
C GLU A 95 7.74 -12.31 -34.14
N TRP A 96 8.49 -13.40 -34.39
CA TRP A 96 8.74 -14.40 -33.37
C TRP A 96 9.44 -13.80 -32.15
N ALA A 97 10.43 -12.91 -32.33
CA ALA A 97 11.09 -12.24 -31.22
C ALA A 97 10.12 -11.35 -30.42
N ARG A 98 9.25 -10.59 -31.10
CA ARG A 98 8.18 -9.79 -30.46
C ARG A 98 7.27 -10.67 -29.59
N ASN A 99 6.80 -11.79 -30.15
CA ASN A 99 5.90 -12.72 -29.46
C ASN A 99 6.59 -13.56 -28.37
N THR A 100 7.92 -13.64 -28.39
CA THR A 100 8.72 -14.42 -27.42
C THR A 100 9.17 -13.58 -26.21
N MET A 101 8.96 -12.26 -26.24
CA MET A 101 9.22 -11.41 -25.08
C MET A 101 8.42 -11.88 -23.85
N PRO A 102 9.00 -11.87 -22.64
CA PRO A 102 10.28 -11.23 -22.27
C PRO A 102 11.53 -12.15 -22.30
N LYS A 103 11.52 -13.28 -23.01
CA LYS A 103 12.59 -14.32 -22.96
C LYS A 103 13.88 -13.95 -23.73
N VAL A 104 14.61 -12.95 -23.25
CA VAL A 104 15.82 -12.36 -23.90
C VAL A 104 16.85 -13.41 -24.34
N ALA A 105 17.30 -14.29 -23.45
CA ALA A 105 18.36 -15.25 -23.77
C ALA A 105 17.99 -16.20 -24.93
N LYS A 106 16.71 -16.57 -25.04
CA LYS A 106 16.20 -17.41 -26.13
C LYS A 106 16.25 -16.67 -27.47
N ILE A 107 15.90 -15.39 -27.45
CA ILE A 107 15.90 -14.52 -28.62
C ILE A 107 17.35 -14.28 -29.08
N GLU A 108 18.23 -13.87 -28.17
CA GLU A 108 19.65 -13.62 -28.47
C GLU A 108 20.33 -14.87 -29.03
N LYS A 109 20.07 -16.07 -28.48
CA LYS A 109 20.61 -17.32 -29.00
C LYS A 109 20.20 -17.58 -30.46
N LYS A 110 18.92 -17.37 -30.80
CA LYS A 110 18.44 -17.58 -32.17
C LYS A 110 19.05 -16.55 -33.13
N PHE A 111 19.06 -15.27 -32.74
CA PHE A 111 19.61 -14.22 -33.57
C PHE A 111 21.13 -14.34 -33.73
N ALA A 112 21.85 -14.88 -32.74
CA ALA A 112 23.27 -15.20 -32.89
C ALA A 112 23.54 -16.21 -34.01
N THR A 113 22.68 -17.23 -34.17
CA THR A 113 22.76 -18.16 -35.31
C THR A 113 22.43 -17.45 -36.63
N ILE A 114 21.35 -16.67 -36.67
CA ILE A 114 20.94 -15.93 -37.89
C ILE A 114 22.04 -14.99 -38.37
N ILE A 115 22.66 -14.21 -37.48
CA ILE A 115 23.70 -13.26 -37.89
C ILE A 115 25.01 -13.93 -38.28
N ALA A 116 25.29 -15.14 -37.77
CA ALA A 116 26.44 -15.93 -38.22
C ALA A 116 26.24 -16.36 -39.69
N ASP A 117 25.07 -16.92 -40.02
CA ASP A 117 24.73 -17.33 -41.39
C ASP A 117 24.69 -16.12 -42.36
N LEU A 118 24.19 -14.98 -41.88
CA LEU A 118 24.17 -13.74 -42.67
C LEU A 118 25.56 -13.13 -42.87
N GLY A 119 26.51 -13.34 -41.94
CA GLY A 119 27.88 -12.86 -42.07
C GLY A 119 28.58 -13.39 -43.32
N ASP A 120 28.30 -14.63 -43.69
CA ASP A 120 28.90 -15.28 -44.86
C ASP A 120 28.14 -15.00 -46.17
N SER A 121 26.85 -14.63 -46.09
CA SER A 121 25.96 -14.57 -47.26
C SER A 121 25.47 -13.16 -47.61
N ALA A 122 25.01 -12.40 -46.64
CA ALA A 122 24.40 -11.08 -46.82
C ALA A 122 24.69 -10.18 -45.59
N PRO A 123 25.96 -9.80 -45.35
CA PRO A 123 26.35 -9.05 -44.15
C PRO A 123 25.67 -7.67 -44.08
N HIS A 124 25.29 -7.08 -45.22
CA HIS A 124 24.53 -5.83 -45.30
C HIS A 124 23.13 -5.89 -44.67
N PHE A 125 22.58 -7.07 -44.41
CA PHE A 125 21.28 -7.21 -43.72
C PHE A 125 21.40 -6.93 -42.23
N VAL A 126 22.53 -7.33 -41.64
CA VAL A 126 22.69 -7.43 -40.17
C VAL A 126 22.52 -6.09 -39.46
N PRO A 127 23.05 -4.95 -39.94
CA PRO A 127 22.89 -3.68 -39.22
C PRO A 127 21.42 -3.30 -39.02
N THR A 128 20.63 -3.30 -40.10
CA THR A 128 19.22 -2.89 -40.03
C THR A 128 18.34 -3.93 -39.31
N LEU A 129 18.70 -5.22 -39.39
CA LEU A 129 18.02 -6.31 -38.66
C LEU A 129 18.25 -6.20 -37.14
N MET A 130 19.50 -5.96 -36.73
CA MET A 130 19.86 -5.82 -35.32
C MET A 130 19.32 -4.52 -34.70
N GLU A 131 19.20 -3.44 -35.49
CA GLU A 131 18.46 -2.23 -35.09
C GLU A 131 16.97 -2.52 -34.81
N GLU A 132 16.29 -3.33 -35.63
CA GLU A 132 14.91 -3.78 -35.34
C GLU A 132 14.84 -4.61 -34.05
N LEU A 133 15.81 -5.50 -33.84
CA LEU A 133 15.88 -6.28 -32.61
C LEU A 133 16.11 -5.39 -31.38
N ALA A 134 16.94 -4.35 -31.51
CA ALA A 134 17.16 -3.35 -30.46
C ALA A 134 15.86 -2.62 -30.10
N ARG A 135 15.03 -2.24 -31.10
CA ARG A 135 13.71 -1.65 -30.88
C ARG A 135 12.76 -2.59 -30.12
N ILE A 136 12.76 -3.88 -30.47
CA ILE A 136 11.93 -4.90 -29.78
C ILE A 136 12.33 -5.00 -28.29
N PHE A 137 13.64 -5.07 -28.01
CA PHE A 137 14.11 -5.12 -26.63
C PHE A 137 13.83 -3.83 -25.87
N ALA A 138 13.99 -2.66 -26.48
CA ALA A 138 13.68 -1.38 -25.87
C ALA A 138 12.19 -1.27 -25.51
N ALA A 139 11.30 -1.65 -26.43
CA ALA A 139 9.85 -1.67 -26.20
C ALA A 139 9.44 -2.63 -25.08
N GLY A 140 10.15 -3.76 -24.91
CA GLY A 140 9.95 -4.69 -23.81
C GLY A 140 10.70 -4.35 -22.51
N GLY A 141 11.26 -3.13 -22.39
CA GLY A 141 11.97 -2.66 -21.19
C GLY A 141 13.33 -3.34 -20.95
N LYS A 142 13.90 -4.04 -21.94
CA LYS A 142 15.18 -4.78 -21.83
C LYS A 142 16.36 -3.96 -22.37
N GLN A 143 16.64 -2.85 -21.69
CA GLN A 143 17.66 -1.86 -22.03
C GLN A 143 19.06 -2.44 -22.30
N ALA A 144 19.52 -3.39 -21.48
CA ALA A 144 20.85 -4.00 -21.67
C ALA A 144 20.94 -4.86 -22.94
N ALA A 145 19.87 -5.56 -23.31
CA ALA A 145 19.81 -6.35 -24.54
C ALA A 145 19.70 -5.45 -25.78
N ALA A 146 18.90 -4.38 -25.68
CA ALA A 146 18.79 -3.38 -26.74
C ALA A 146 20.15 -2.71 -27.05
N LYS A 147 20.91 -2.34 -26.01
CA LYS A 147 22.29 -1.83 -26.14
C LYS A 147 23.20 -2.80 -26.89
N ARG A 148 23.18 -4.09 -26.54
CA ARG A 148 23.99 -5.11 -27.22
C ARG A 148 23.59 -5.28 -28.69
N ALA A 149 22.29 -5.26 -28.99
CA ALA A 149 21.81 -5.37 -30.36
C ALA A 149 22.25 -4.18 -31.21
N PHE A 150 22.13 -2.96 -30.70
CA PHE A 150 22.64 -1.76 -31.38
C PHE A 150 24.17 -1.80 -31.60
N ALA A 151 24.93 -2.13 -30.56
CA ALA A 151 26.39 -2.27 -30.66
C ALA A 151 26.79 -3.32 -31.71
N LYS A 152 26.04 -4.43 -31.82
CA LYS A 152 26.30 -5.48 -32.81
C LYS A 152 26.07 -5.00 -34.25
N ALA A 153 25.08 -4.14 -34.48
CA ALA A 153 24.87 -3.51 -35.79
C ALA A 153 26.12 -2.71 -36.22
N ARG A 154 26.62 -1.85 -35.32
CA ARG A 154 27.81 -1.01 -35.56
C ARG A 154 29.11 -1.81 -35.62
N GLU A 155 29.20 -2.94 -34.93
CA GLU A 155 30.31 -3.89 -35.04
C GLU A 155 30.36 -4.50 -36.44
N PHE A 156 29.22 -4.95 -36.98
CA PHE A 156 29.14 -5.56 -38.30
C PHE A 156 29.54 -4.62 -39.43
N GLU A 157 29.09 -3.37 -39.39
CA GLU A 157 29.50 -2.35 -40.37
C GLU A 157 31.02 -2.20 -40.44
N ARG A 158 31.70 -2.24 -39.29
CA ARG A 158 33.16 -2.11 -39.21
C ARG A 158 33.88 -3.39 -39.61
N THR A 159 33.41 -4.54 -39.16
CA THR A 159 34.05 -5.84 -39.44
C THR A 159 34.01 -6.19 -40.93
N TYR A 160 32.93 -5.81 -41.62
CA TYR A 160 32.72 -6.12 -43.04
C TYR A 160 32.90 -4.91 -43.97
N ASP A 161 33.37 -3.77 -43.46
CA ASP A 161 33.58 -2.51 -44.19
C ASP A 161 32.35 -2.11 -45.06
N LEU A 162 31.17 -2.17 -44.45
CA LEU A 162 29.92 -1.94 -45.16
C LEU A 162 29.74 -0.45 -45.50
N PRO A 163 29.20 -0.10 -46.69
CA PRO A 163 28.86 1.28 -47.00
C PRO A 163 27.81 1.83 -46.03
N VAL A 164 28.15 2.90 -45.32
CA VAL A 164 27.24 3.58 -44.38
C VAL A 164 26.67 4.83 -45.02
N ASP A 165 25.35 4.83 -45.23
CA ASP A 165 24.60 6.05 -45.56
C ASP A 165 24.59 6.99 -44.34
N SER A 166 25.29 8.12 -44.45
CA SER A 166 25.47 9.09 -43.36
C SER A 166 24.14 9.68 -42.86
N TRP A 167 23.14 9.85 -43.73
CA TRP A 167 21.84 10.39 -43.33
C TRP A 167 21.05 9.37 -42.53
N ARG A 168 20.98 8.13 -43.03
CA ARG A 168 20.33 7.02 -42.33
C ARG A 168 21.00 6.72 -40.99
N HIS A 169 22.34 6.70 -40.96
CA HIS A 169 23.12 6.48 -39.74
C HIS A 169 22.83 7.57 -38.71
N ARG A 170 22.87 8.85 -39.11
CA ARG A 170 22.50 9.98 -38.23
C ARG A 170 21.11 9.79 -37.63
N ALA A 171 20.12 9.46 -38.46
CA ALA A 171 18.75 9.24 -38.01
C ALA A 171 18.64 8.06 -37.01
N ALA A 172 19.37 6.96 -37.27
CA ALA A 172 19.40 5.81 -36.37
C ALA A 172 20.02 6.19 -35.02
N VAL A 173 21.20 6.79 -35.01
CA VAL A 173 21.87 7.19 -33.78
C VAL A 173 21.02 8.18 -32.98
N THR A 174 20.37 9.16 -33.61
CA THR A 174 19.43 10.06 -32.92
C THR A 174 18.28 9.30 -32.27
N GLU A 175 17.65 8.37 -33.00
CA GLU A 175 16.57 7.53 -32.47
C GLU A 175 17.03 6.71 -31.26
N PHE A 176 18.17 6.02 -31.37
CA PHE A 176 18.70 5.14 -30.33
C PHE A 176 19.21 5.92 -29.11
N ALA A 177 19.66 7.16 -29.29
CA ALA A 177 19.95 8.10 -28.19
C ALA A 177 18.67 8.47 -27.42
N ALA A 178 17.57 8.78 -28.13
CA ALA A 178 16.28 9.07 -27.51
C ALA A 178 15.67 7.87 -26.75
N LEU A 179 16.13 6.65 -27.05
CA LEU A 179 15.80 5.43 -26.30
C LEU A 179 16.76 5.12 -25.14
N GLY A 180 17.87 5.85 -24.99
CA GLY A 180 18.86 5.68 -23.92
C GLY A 180 19.77 4.45 -24.08
N ILE A 181 19.87 3.90 -25.30
CA ILE A 181 20.49 2.58 -25.57
C ILE A 181 21.78 2.63 -26.39
N ILE A 182 22.40 3.80 -26.54
CA ILE A 182 23.75 3.87 -27.10
C ILE A 182 24.78 3.48 -26.04
N GLY A 183 25.74 2.62 -26.39
CA GLY A 183 26.86 2.24 -25.55
C GLY A 183 27.95 3.31 -25.48
N ALA A 184 28.80 3.26 -24.46
CA ALA A 184 29.89 4.22 -24.27
C ALA A 184 30.89 4.26 -25.45
N ALA A 185 31.22 3.08 -26.00
CA ALA A 185 32.13 2.97 -27.14
C ALA A 185 31.54 3.58 -28.41
N ASP A 186 30.29 3.24 -28.73
CA ASP A 186 29.59 3.76 -29.91
C ASP A 186 29.39 5.28 -29.81
N MET A 187 29.08 5.81 -28.62
CA MET A 187 28.97 7.26 -28.41
C MET A 187 30.32 7.98 -28.59
N THR A 188 31.42 7.37 -28.13
CA THR A 188 32.77 7.92 -28.32
C THR A 188 33.16 7.92 -29.80
N HIS A 189 32.84 6.85 -30.52
CA HIS A 189 33.06 6.76 -31.96
C HIS A 189 32.22 7.80 -32.70
N GLU A 190 30.96 7.98 -32.34
CA GLU A 190 30.09 9.00 -32.95
C GLU A 190 30.65 10.41 -32.74
N ALA A 191 31.16 10.72 -31.55
CA ALA A 191 31.79 12.02 -31.26
C ALA A 191 33.00 12.30 -32.17
N GLN A 192 33.73 11.26 -32.59
CA GLN A 192 34.85 11.37 -33.52
C GLN A 192 34.34 11.47 -34.96
N ALA A 193 33.41 10.60 -35.35
CA ALA A 193 32.84 10.55 -36.69
C ALA A 193 32.16 11.87 -37.06
N ALA A 194 31.34 12.44 -36.15
CA ALA A 194 30.64 13.71 -36.37
C ALA A 194 31.57 14.86 -36.77
N SER A 195 32.83 14.85 -36.29
CA SER A 195 33.83 15.87 -36.68
C SER A 195 34.23 15.76 -38.16
N ASN A 196 34.13 14.56 -38.74
CA ASN A 196 34.61 14.26 -40.08
C ASN A 196 33.53 14.42 -41.17
N TRP A 197 32.27 14.10 -40.85
CA TRP A 197 31.19 14.07 -41.86
C TRP A 197 30.20 15.24 -41.77
N CYS A 198 30.12 15.97 -40.66
CA CYS A 198 29.31 17.19 -40.60
C CYS A 198 29.92 18.33 -41.43
N ALA A 199 29.09 19.22 -41.97
CA ALA A 199 29.55 20.25 -42.90
C ALA A 199 30.44 21.32 -42.23
N ASN A 200 30.26 21.55 -40.94
CA ASN A 200 31.07 22.49 -40.15
C ASN A 200 31.12 22.09 -38.66
N PRO A 201 32.10 22.62 -37.89
CA PRO A 201 32.25 22.31 -36.47
C PRO A 201 31.01 22.67 -35.62
N GLN A 202 30.25 23.70 -35.99
CA GLN A 202 29.04 24.11 -35.28
C GLN A 202 27.92 23.08 -35.42
N GLU A 203 27.76 22.48 -36.60
CA GLU A 203 26.81 21.39 -36.84
C GLU A 203 27.20 20.14 -36.05
N ALA A 204 28.48 19.75 -36.10
CA ALA A 204 28.99 18.59 -35.34
C ALA A 204 28.75 18.74 -33.84
N TYR A 205 29.02 19.93 -33.29
CA TYR A 205 28.77 20.24 -31.89
C TYR A 205 27.28 20.16 -31.53
N LYS A 206 26.40 20.81 -32.31
CA LYS A 206 24.95 20.78 -32.05
C LYS A 206 24.38 19.37 -32.11
N TYR A 207 24.80 18.59 -33.11
CA TYR A 207 24.38 17.20 -33.28
C TYR A 207 24.81 16.33 -32.09
N PHE A 208 26.09 16.34 -31.74
CA PHE A 208 26.57 15.48 -30.66
C PHE A 208 26.02 15.90 -29.29
N LEU A 209 25.83 17.22 -29.08
CA LEU A 209 25.19 17.73 -27.88
C LEU A 209 23.75 17.22 -27.74
N SER A 210 22.96 17.23 -28.83
CA SER A 210 21.58 16.73 -28.78
C SER A 210 21.53 15.22 -28.48
N LEU A 211 22.44 14.42 -29.04
CA LEU A 211 22.58 13.01 -28.70
C LEU A 211 22.83 12.79 -27.21
N CYS A 212 23.76 13.54 -26.62
CA CYS A 212 24.07 13.44 -25.19
C CYS A 212 22.86 13.81 -24.32
N ILE A 213 22.16 14.89 -24.67
CA ILE A 213 20.96 15.35 -23.95
C ILE A 213 19.87 14.29 -24.00
N ASN A 214 19.56 13.76 -25.19
CA ASN A 214 18.52 12.74 -25.38
C ASN A 214 18.86 11.45 -24.65
N GLN A 215 20.11 11.00 -24.76
CA GLN A 215 20.61 9.82 -24.03
C GLN A 215 20.43 9.98 -22.51
N ILE A 216 20.80 11.14 -21.95
CA ILE A 216 20.63 11.41 -20.51
C ILE A 216 19.15 11.44 -20.15
N ARG A 217 18.33 12.20 -20.88
CA ARG A 217 16.89 12.34 -20.61
C ARG A 217 16.15 10.99 -20.64
N ALA A 218 16.57 10.07 -21.49
CA ALA A 218 16.02 8.72 -21.59
C ALA A 218 16.48 7.77 -20.47
N GLY A 219 17.31 8.23 -19.51
CA GLY A 219 17.90 7.38 -18.47
C GLY A 219 19.07 6.52 -18.96
N GLY A 220 19.62 6.85 -20.13
CA GLY A 220 20.81 6.22 -20.70
C GLY A 220 22.06 6.49 -19.87
N GLN A 221 23.10 5.70 -20.12
CA GLN A 221 24.35 5.79 -19.35
C GLN A 221 25.15 7.03 -19.76
N VAL A 222 25.58 7.81 -18.77
CA VAL A 222 26.64 8.83 -18.93
C VAL A 222 28.00 8.13 -18.87
N TYR A 223 28.74 8.16 -19.97
CA TYR A 223 30.09 7.59 -20.01
C TYR A 223 31.13 8.60 -19.52
N ALA A 224 32.26 8.10 -19.00
CA ALA A 224 33.28 8.93 -18.33
C ALA A 224 33.87 10.05 -19.22
N GLY A 225 33.87 9.87 -20.55
CA GLY A 225 34.39 10.84 -21.51
C GLY A 225 33.38 11.87 -22.03
N MET A 226 32.09 11.74 -21.70
CA MET A 226 31.02 12.52 -22.34
C MET A 226 31.26 14.02 -22.31
N LEU A 227 31.51 14.57 -21.12
CA LEU A 227 31.73 16.01 -20.96
C LEU A 227 33.00 16.49 -21.69
N ARG A 228 34.04 15.65 -21.73
CA ARG A 228 35.27 15.95 -22.46
C ARG A 228 35.02 16.04 -23.96
N ASP A 229 34.22 15.13 -24.52
CA ASP A 229 33.88 15.14 -25.95
C ASP A 229 32.98 16.33 -26.31
N VAL A 230 31.99 16.65 -25.48
CA VAL A 230 31.16 17.85 -25.64
C VAL A 230 32.01 19.12 -25.64
N ILE A 231 32.95 19.25 -24.68
CA ILE A 231 33.86 20.41 -24.62
C ILE A 231 34.82 20.44 -25.81
N ARG A 232 35.33 19.30 -26.26
CA ARG A 232 36.23 19.20 -27.42
C ARG A 232 35.54 19.71 -28.68
N LEU A 233 34.32 19.24 -28.95
CA LEU A 233 33.51 19.68 -30.10
C LEU A 233 33.06 21.14 -29.94
N GLY A 234 32.71 21.56 -28.73
CA GLY A 234 32.34 22.95 -28.42
C GLY A 234 33.47 23.93 -28.71
N LYS A 235 34.70 23.60 -28.31
CA LYS A 235 35.90 24.40 -28.64
C LYS A 235 36.12 24.52 -30.15
N ALA A 236 35.94 23.43 -30.91
CA ALA A 236 36.03 23.46 -32.37
C ALA A 236 34.95 24.36 -33.00
N ALA A 237 33.77 24.44 -32.37
CA ALA A 237 32.67 25.31 -32.78
C ALA A 237 32.79 26.77 -32.31
N GLY A 238 33.82 27.11 -31.51
CA GLY A 238 34.07 28.47 -30.99
C GLY A 238 33.49 28.75 -29.59
N TYR A 239 32.97 27.74 -28.89
CA TYR A 239 32.44 27.87 -27.53
C TYR A 239 33.52 27.62 -26.47
N SER A 240 33.41 28.31 -25.34
CA SER A 240 34.27 27.99 -24.19
C SER A 240 33.84 26.68 -23.52
N ALA A 241 34.70 26.15 -22.64
CA ALA A 241 34.33 24.99 -21.82
C ALA A 241 33.13 25.29 -20.90
N ALA A 242 33.00 26.54 -20.43
CA ALA A 242 31.89 26.97 -19.59
C ALA A 242 30.59 27.02 -20.40
N ASP A 243 30.59 27.62 -21.60
CA ASP A 243 29.42 27.67 -22.49
C ASP A 243 28.97 26.25 -22.85
N SER A 244 29.92 25.36 -23.15
CA SER A 244 29.62 23.96 -23.47
C SER A 244 28.96 23.20 -22.31
N GLY A 245 29.43 23.44 -21.08
CA GLY A 245 28.81 22.90 -19.88
C GLY A 245 27.41 23.47 -19.62
N VAL A 246 27.21 24.77 -19.85
CA VAL A 246 25.91 25.44 -19.70
C VAL A 246 24.90 24.90 -20.71
N HIS A 247 25.27 24.76 -21.99
CA HIS A 247 24.37 24.19 -23.00
C HIS A 247 23.95 22.76 -22.68
N LEU A 248 24.87 21.94 -22.18
CA LEU A 248 24.54 20.58 -21.73
C LEU A 248 23.58 20.61 -20.54
N LEU A 249 23.85 21.46 -19.54
CA LEU A 249 23.00 21.62 -18.37
C LEU A 249 21.59 22.11 -18.75
N ASP A 250 21.47 23.10 -19.62
CA ASP A 250 20.17 23.59 -20.12
C ASP A 250 19.38 22.48 -20.81
N GLY A 251 20.08 21.59 -21.52
CA GLY A 251 19.49 20.42 -22.12
C GLY A 251 18.99 19.38 -21.12
N ILE A 252 19.67 19.18 -19.98
CA ILE A 252 19.32 18.08 -19.05
C ILE A 252 18.60 18.51 -17.78
N ALA A 253 18.56 19.81 -17.49
CA ALA A 253 17.91 20.37 -16.31
C ALA A 253 16.42 19.97 -16.25
N GLY A 254 15.95 19.62 -15.05
CA GLY A 254 14.57 19.17 -14.83
C GLY A 254 14.26 17.74 -15.28
N SER A 255 15.23 17.01 -15.85
CA SER A 255 15.03 15.61 -16.21
C SER A 255 15.08 14.70 -14.96
N PRO A 256 14.06 13.84 -14.73
CA PRO A 256 14.11 12.84 -13.65
C PRO A 256 15.31 11.89 -13.76
N ALA A 257 15.85 11.72 -14.97
CA ALA A 257 17.00 10.86 -15.24
C ALA A 257 18.32 11.39 -14.66
N LEU A 258 18.40 12.67 -14.27
CA LEU A 258 19.55 13.21 -13.54
C LEU A 258 19.83 12.39 -12.26
N LYS A 259 18.81 11.78 -11.67
CA LYS A 259 18.97 10.87 -10.54
C LYS A 259 19.88 9.69 -10.87
N THR A 260 19.91 9.15 -12.09
CA THR A 260 20.74 7.96 -12.40
C THR A 260 22.17 8.29 -12.82
N VAL A 261 22.50 9.58 -12.93
CA VAL A 261 23.80 10.06 -13.41
C VAL A 261 24.89 9.89 -12.34
N PRO A 262 26.11 9.49 -12.70
CA PRO A 262 27.20 9.32 -11.75
C PRO A 262 27.59 10.61 -11.02
N TRP A 263 27.90 10.52 -9.72
CA TRP A 263 28.37 11.67 -8.92
C TRP A 263 29.59 12.37 -9.51
N GLN A 264 30.51 11.61 -10.13
CA GLN A 264 31.68 12.18 -10.78
C GLN A 264 31.31 13.13 -11.93
N PHE A 265 30.23 12.85 -12.66
CA PHE A 265 29.74 13.74 -13.71
C PHE A 265 29.25 15.07 -13.13
N TYR A 266 28.52 15.05 -12.01
CA TYR A 266 28.11 16.28 -11.31
C TYR A 266 29.32 17.14 -10.92
N LYS A 267 30.34 16.52 -10.33
CA LYS A 267 31.59 17.21 -9.93
C LYS A 267 32.28 17.87 -11.13
N GLU A 268 32.48 17.12 -12.20
CA GLU A 268 33.16 17.64 -13.40
C GLU A 268 32.34 18.74 -14.08
N LEU A 269 31.02 18.54 -14.23
CA LEU A 269 30.14 19.56 -14.81
C LEU A 269 30.15 20.85 -13.97
N ALA A 270 30.00 20.73 -12.65
CA ALA A 270 30.05 21.86 -11.72
C ALA A 270 31.37 22.66 -11.85
N LYS A 271 32.52 21.98 -11.94
CA LYS A 271 33.82 22.66 -12.15
C LYS A 271 33.82 23.50 -13.43
N HIS A 272 33.28 22.98 -14.53
CA HIS A 272 33.26 23.66 -15.81
C HIS A 272 32.28 24.83 -15.87
N ILE A 273 31.10 24.72 -15.22
CA ILE A 273 30.11 25.80 -15.21
C ILE A 273 30.38 26.88 -14.15
N ARG A 274 31.31 26.65 -13.21
CA ARG A 274 31.65 27.60 -12.12
C ARG A 274 31.83 29.06 -12.59
N PRO A 275 32.57 29.37 -13.68
CA PRO A 275 32.76 30.76 -14.12
C PRO A 275 31.44 31.46 -14.53
N ALA A 276 30.51 30.73 -15.13
CA ALA A 276 29.19 31.25 -15.50
C ALA A 276 28.28 31.37 -14.27
N ALA A 277 28.36 30.40 -13.36
CA ALA A 277 27.52 30.34 -12.17
C ALA A 277 27.76 31.46 -11.15
N THR A 278 28.97 32.02 -11.08
CA THR A 278 29.24 33.21 -10.23
C THR A 278 28.35 34.40 -10.59
N ARG A 279 27.83 34.46 -11.83
CA ARG A 279 26.86 35.48 -12.27
C ARG A 279 25.42 34.97 -12.33
N LYS A 280 25.23 33.65 -12.25
CA LYS A 280 23.97 32.91 -12.47
C LYS A 280 23.87 31.72 -11.51
N PRO A 281 23.64 31.96 -10.20
CA PRO A 281 23.59 30.89 -9.20
C PRO A 281 22.48 29.86 -9.45
N GLU A 282 21.44 30.23 -10.20
CA GLU A 282 20.36 29.33 -10.63
C GLU A 282 20.85 28.11 -11.42
N LEU A 283 22.01 28.20 -12.09
CA LEU A 283 22.61 27.06 -12.80
C LEU A 283 23.02 25.96 -11.81
N TYR A 284 23.60 26.32 -10.67
CA TYR A 284 23.95 25.36 -9.62
C TYR A 284 22.71 24.81 -8.92
N ALA A 285 21.72 25.66 -8.65
CA ALA A 285 20.46 25.22 -8.06
C ALA A 285 19.76 24.17 -8.94
N ARG A 286 19.73 24.34 -10.26
CA ARG A 286 19.17 23.34 -11.20
C ARG A 286 20.00 22.07 -11.27
N LEU A 287 21.33 22.17 -11.28
CA LEU A 287 22.20 21.00 -11.32
C LEU A 287 22.04 20.15 -10.05
N PHE A 288 22.01 20.79 -8.88
CA PHE A 288 21.89 20.11 -7.58
C PHE A 288 20.46 20.15 -7.01
N ALA A 289 19.45 20.17 -7.89
CA ALA A 289 18.05 20.10 -7.49
C ALA A 289 17.61 18.70 -7.04
N HIS A 290 18.40 17.66 -7.36
CA HIS A 290 18.12 16.26 -7.04
C HIS A 290 19.41 15.55 -6.58
N SER A 291 19.28 14.54 -5.70
CA SER A 291 20.36 13.59 -5.41
C SER A 291 20.50 12.54 -6.53
N THR A 292 21.60 11.80 -6.54
CA THR A 292 21.85 10.70 -7.49
C THR A 292 21.64 9.33 -6.84
N THR A 293 21.06 8.37 -7.56
CA THR A 293 20.90 6.98 -7.14
C THR A 293 22.22 6.24 -7.02
N GLN A 294 23.36 6.76 -7.52
CA GLN A 294 24.67 6.17 -7.20
C GLN A 294 25.13 6.50 -5.78
N ILE A 295 24.66 7.61 -5.24
CA ILE A 295 24.72 7.94 -3.82
C ILE A 295 23.77 6.96 -3.10
N ASP A 296 22.53 6.79 -3.58
CA ASP A 296 21.56 5.86 -2.96
C ASP A 296 21.92 4.34 -3.05
N ARG A 297 22.65 3.89 -4.09
CA ARG A 297 22.98 2.45 -4.34
C ARG A 297 24.04 1.92 -3.37
N TYR A 298 24.77 2.81 -2.70
CA TYR A 298 25.72 2.51 -1.63
C TYR A 298 25.24 2.99 -0.25
N GLY A 299 24.00 3.48 -0.14
CA GLY A 299 23.40 3.89 1.13
C GLY A 299 23.84 5.25 1.66
N SER A 300 24.23 6.20 0.80
CA SER A 300 24.56 7.53 1.31
C SER A 300 23.29 8.33 1.62
N ASP A 301 23.25 8.72 2.87
CA ASP A 301 22.32 9.57 3.56
C ASP A 301 22.15 10.96 2.91
N PRO A 302 20.94 11.56 2.88
CA PRO A 302 20.76 12.96 2.53
C PRO A 302 21.74 13.95 3.20
N GLY A 303 22.16 13.68 4.43
CA GLY A 303 23.20 14.45 5.11
C GLY A 303 24.56 14.38 4.42
N GLU A 304 24.97 13.20 3.97
CA GLU A 304 26.22 13.01 3.24
C GLU A 304 26.18 13.73 1.89
N TRP A 305 25.06 13.65 1.16
CA TRP A 305 24.87 14.43 -0.07
C TRP A 305 25.00 15.93 0.17
N PHE A 306 24.31 16.46 1.20
CA PHE A 306 24.37 17.87 1.53
C PHE A 306 25.78 18.32 1.95
N THR A 307 26.48 17.49 2.73
CA THR A 307 27.88 17.73 3.14
C THR A 307 28.78 17.80 1.90
N MET A 308 28.66 16.83 1.00
CA MET A 308 29.47 16.78 -0.22
C MET A 308 29.28 17.99 -1.12
N ILE A 309 28.05 18.49 -1.31
CA ILE A 309 27.82 19.70 -2.10
C ILE A 309 28.30 20.96 -1.36
N SER A 310 28.20 20.98 -0.03
CA SER A 310 28.73 22.06 0.81
C SER A 310 30.24 22.16 0.70
N ASP A 311 30.96 21.05 0.77
CA ASP A 311 32.42 20.97 0.60
C ASP A 311 32.88 21.45 -0.79
N LEU A 312 32.02 21.34 -1.80
CA LEU A 312 32.28 21.86 -3.15
C LEU A 312 31.98 23.38 -3.29
N GLY A 313 31.49 24.02 -2.24
CA GLY A 313 31.04 25.42 -2.22
C GLY A 313 29.75 25.66 -2.98
N VAL A 314 28.97 24.61 -3.28
CA VAL A 314 27.70 24.71 -4.04
C VAL A 314 26.69 25.53 -3.24
N VAL A 315 26.55 25.23 -1.95
CA VAL A 315 25.57 25.88 -1.07
C VAL A 315 25.84 27.38 -0.97
N ASP A 316 27.10 27.80 -0.90
CA ASP A 316 27.46 29.23 -0.87
C ASP A 316 27.19 29.94 -2.20
N ILE A 317 27.45 29.27 -3.32
CA ILE A 317 27.12 29.82 -4.64
C ILE A 317 25.60 30.02 -4.76
N ILE A 318 24.80 29.02 -4.38
CA ILE A 318 23.33 29.12 -4.40
C ILE A 318 22.86 30.22 -3.43
N ALA A 319 23.43 30.28 -2.22
CA ALA A 319 23.11 31.27 -1.19
C ALA A 319 23.50 32.71 -1.54
N SER A 320 24.28 32.94 -2.60
CA SER A 320 24.57 34.30 -3.09
C SER A 320 23.33 35.05 -3.58
N ASN A 321 22.21 34.35 -3.81
CA ASN A 321 20.92 34.94 -4.15
C ASN A 321 19.80 34.31 -3.30
N GLN A 322 19.14 35.13 -2.47
CA GLN A 322 18.10 34.69 -1.54
C GLN A 322 16.96 33.93 -2.23
N ARG A 323 16.46 34.43 -3.37
CA ARG A 323 15.34 33.81 -4.09
C ARG A 323 15.71 32.44 -4.65
N VAL A 324 16.93 32.31 -5.16
CA VAL A 324 17.44 31.04 -5.69
C VAL A 324 17.63 30.03 -4.56
N PHE A 325 18.17 30.47 -3.42
CA PHE A 325 18.33 29.63 -2.24
C PHE A 325 16.99 29.10 -1.71
N VAL A 326 15.98 29.96 -1.55
CA VAL A 326 14.64 29.55 -1.07
C VAL A 326 13.98 28.54 -2.02
N SER A 327 14.04 28.79 -3.34
CA SER A 327 13.48 27.87 -4.33
C SER A 327 14.21 26.52 -4.36
N TRP A 328 15.54 26.53 -4.22
CA TRP A 328 16.34 25.32 -4.15
C TRP A 328 16.06 24.54 -2.86
N LEU A 329 15.95 25.24 -1.72
CA LEU A 329 15.60 24.66 -0.42
C LEU A 329 14.22 23.97 -0.47
N ALA A 330 13.21 24.60 -1.05
CA ALA A 330 11.91 23.97 -1.27
C ALA A 330 12.02 22.70 -2.13
N SER A 331 12.81 22.77 -3.20
CA SER A 331 13.02 21.63 -4.10
C SER A 331 13.67 20.45 -3.39
N ILE A 332 14.62 20.67 -2.47
CA ILE A 332 15.27 19.57 -1.74
C ILE A 332 14.36 19.00 -0.64
N ILE A 333 13.54 19.85 0.00
CA ILE A 333 12.60 19.45 1.06
C ILE A 333 11.46 18.59 0.50
N GLU A 334 10.92 18.93 -0.68
CA GLU A 334 9.81 18.19 -1.29
C GLU A 334 10.21 16.86 -1.95
N LEU A 335 11.50 16.55 -2.04
CA LEU A 335 11.92 15.25 -2.58
C LEU A 335 11.48 14.15 -1.61
N GLU A 336 10.69 13.22 -2.13
CA GLU A 336 10.10 12.12 -1.35
C GLU A 336 11.03 10.93 -0.97
N PRO A 337 12.37 10.85 -1.23
CA PRO A 337 13.14 9.68 -0.82
C PRO A 337 13.60 9.72 0.65
N TYR A 338 13.03 10.58 1.51
CA TYR A 338 13.29 10.55 2.96
C TYR A 338 12.50 9.45 3.70
N THR A 339 11.96 8.46 2.99
CA THR A 339 11.58 7.17 3.57
C THR A 339 12.84 6.31 3.65
N PRO A 340 13.44 6.17 4.83
CA PRO A 340 14.65 5.40 4.95
C PRO A 340 14.32 3.94 4.69
N ARG A 341 15.01 3.31 3.73
CA ARG A 341 15.14 1.86 3.80
C ARG A 341 15.96 1.54 5.05
N ARG A 342 15.29 1.13 6.12
CA ARG A 342 15.87 0.65 7.38
C ARG A 342 16.95 1.58 7.96
N GLY A 343 16.59 2.73 8.57
CA GLY A 343 17.56 3.42 9.44
C GLY A 343 17.34 4.90 9.79
N GLY A 344 16.73 5.70 8.91
CA GLY A 344 16.75 7.16 9.05
C GLY A 344 18.02 7.76 8.46
N GLY A 345 17.91 8.67 7.51
CA GLY A 345 19.06 9.51 7.13
C GLY A 345 19.29 10.63 8.14
N ASP A 346 20.54 10.93 8.47
CA ASP A 346 21.03 12.11 9.18
C ASP A 346 20.71 13.40 8.42
N LEU A 347 19.72 14.13 8.94
CA LEU A 347 19.35 15.46 8.45
C LEU A 347 20.23 16.57 9.05
N THR A 348 21.16 16.25 9.95
CA THR A 348 22.00 17.24 10.67
C THR A 348 22.73 18.21 9.74
N PRO A 349 23.36 17.77 8.63
CA PRO A 349 24.05 18.69 7.74
C PRO A 349 23.12 19.72 7.09
N ILE A 350 21.91 19.29 6.71
CA ILE A 350 20.88 20.18 6.14
C ILE A 350 20.41 21.17 7.19
N ILE A 351 20.10 20.70 8.40
CA ILE A 351 19.64 21.54 9.52
C ILE A 351 20.70 22.60 9.86
N ARG A 352 21.98 22.22 9.95
CA ARG A 352 23.08 23.16 10.15
C ARG A 352 23.18 24.17 9.02
N GLY A 353 23.10 23.71 7.76
CA GLY A 353 23.12 24.61 6.60
C GLY A 353 21.98 25.63 6.59
N ILE A 354 20.78 25.26 7.06
CA ILE A 354 19.66 26.20 7.23
C ILE A 354 19.97 27.20 8.36
N ARG A 355 20.46 26.73 9.51
CA ARG A 355 20.85 27.60 10.64
C ARG A 355 21.93 28.61 10.26
N ASP A 356 22.97 28.15 9.57
CA ASP A 356 24.07 29.00 9.09
C ASP A 356 23.62 30.08 8.10
N LYS A 357 22.48 29.86 7.42
CA LYS A 357 21.88 30.77 6.44
C LYS A 357 20.50 31.27 6.87
N ALA A 358 20.22 31.31 8.17
CA ALA A 358 18.91 31.67 8.72
C ALA A 358 18.40 33.04 8.23
N ASP A 359 19.30 34.02 8.06
CA ASP A 359 18.93 35.36 7.59
C ASP A 359 18.40 35.37 6.14
N LEU A 360 18.75 34.38 5.31
CA LEU A 360 18.20 34.26 3.96
C LEU A 360 16.76 33.72 3.96
N VAL A 361 16.36 32.96 4.98
CA VAL A 361 15.01 32.39 5.07
C VAL A 361 14.07 33.20 5.97
N ARG A 362 14.62 34.07 6.83
CA ARG A 362 13.84 34.93 7.74
C ARG A 362 12.82 35.78 6.97
N GLY A 363 11.55 35.63 7.34
CA GLY A 363 10.42 36.34 6.72
C GLY A 363 10.11 35.90 5.28
N GLN A 364 10.73 34.84 4.78
CA GLN A 364 10.46 34.31 3.44
C GLN A 364 9.41 33.20 3.48
N HIS A 365 8.67 33.08 2.37
CA HIS A 365 7.76 31.96 2.14
C HIS A 365 8.49 30.83 1.41
N ILE A 366 8.57 29.65 2.03
CA ILE A 366 9.05 28.41 1.42
C ILE A 366 7.86 27.77 0.69
N PRO A 367 7.88 27.68 -0.66
CA PRO A 367 6.78 27.09 -1.43
C PRO A 367 6.81 25.55 -1.33
N ALA A 368 6.52 25.04 -0.14
CA ALA A 368 6.45 23.62 0.17
C ALA A 368 5.27 23.35 1.10
N ASN A 369 4.57 22.23 0.85
CA ASN A 369 3.49 21.79 1.73
C ASN A 369 4.07 21.30 3.07
N ILE A 370 3.53 21.78 4.19
CA ILE A 370 3.93 21.35 5.54
C ILE A 370 4.06 19.83 5.68
N ALA A 371 3.13 19.05 5.10
CA ALA A 371 3.11 17.59 5.18
C ALA A 371 4.31 16.92 4.50
N LYS A 372 4.96 17.61 3.55
CA LYS A 372 6.16 17.13 2.86
C LYS A 372 7.47 17.49 3.57
N ILE A 373 7.44 18.43 4.51
CA ILE A 373 8.64 18.91 5.21
C ILE A 373 8.97 17.96 6.37
N PRO A 374 10.17 17.33 6.45
CA PRO A 374 10.57 16.59 7.64
C PRO A 374 10.48 17.46 8.89
N LEU A 375 9.92 16.93 10.00
CA LEU A 375 9.61 17.72 11.19
C LEU A 375 10.85 18.44 11.76
N GLU A 376 12.03 17.84 11.68
CA GLU A 376 13.29 18.45 12.14
C GLU A 376 13.68 19.68 11.31
N ILE A 377 13.42 19.63 9.99
CA ILE A 377 13.60 20.76 9.09
C ILE A 377 12.51 21.80 9.31
N LEU A 378 11.26 21.36 9.49
CA LEU A 378 10.13 22.25 9.78
C LEU A 378 10.40 23.06 11.04
N ALA A 379 10.78 22.41 12.14
CA ALA A 379 11.10 23.08 13.40
C ALA A 379 12.27 24.08 13.24
N THR A 380 13.29 23.71 12.46
CA THR A 380 14.42 24.60 12.15
C THR A 380 13.99 25.82 11.32
N LEU A 381 13.08 25.64 10.35
CA LEU A 381 12.52 26.72 9.54
C LEU A 381 11.63 27.65 10.37
N THR A 382 10.83 27.10 11.29
CA THR A 382 10.02 27.87 12.25
C THR A 382 10.92 28.76 13.09
N ALA A 383 11.99 28.21 13.68
CA ALA A 383 12.94 28.96 14.48
C ALA A 383 13.69 30.04 13.67
N ALA A 384 13.94 29.79 12.38
CA ALA A 384 14.54 30.78 11.48
C ALA A 384 13.55 31.88 11.02
N GLY A 385 12.25 31.76 11.34
CA GLY A 385 11.21 32.73 11.00
C GLY A 385 10.72 32.63 9.55
N ALA A 386 10.80 31.46 8.92
CA ALA A 386 10.23 31.21 7.60
C ALA A 386 8.71 30.94 7.69
N THR A 387 7.99 31.05 6.57
CA THR A 387 6.57 30.66 6.44
C THR A 387 6.39 29.65 5.30
N TRP A 388 5.26 28.95 5.27
CA TRP A 388 4.96 27.88 4.30
C TRP A 388 3.44 27.72 4.09
N ASP A 389 3.06 26.90 3.11
CA ASP A 389 1.67 26.64 2.79
C ASP A 389 0.99 25.80 3.87
N LYS A 390 0.02 26.40 4.59
CA LYS A 390 -0.71 25.81 5.74
C LYS A 390 -1.70 24.69 5.40
N LYS A 391 -1.88 24.29 4.13
CA LYS A 391 -2.99 23.40 3.74
C LYS A 391 -2.52 22.01 3.29
N PRO A 392 -2.52 21.01 4.19
CA PRO A 392 -2.69 19.63 3.76
C PRO A 392 -4.08 19.49 3.09
N THR A 393 -4.13 18.95 1.87
CA THR A 393 -5.39 18.43 1.30
C THR A 393 -5.86 17.17 2.04
N GLN A 394 -4.93 16.49 2.72
CA GLN A 394 -5.11 15.30 3.55
C GLN A 394 -4.10 15.37 4.71
N GLN A 395 -4.55 15.08 5.94
CA GLN A 395 -3.65 15.03 7.09
C GLN A 395 -2.68 13.83 6.97
N PRO A 396 -1.43 13.96 7.44
CA PRO A 396 -0.48 12.85 7.41
C PRO A 396 -0.88 11.78 8.44
N VAL A 397 -1.04 10.53 7.98
CA VAL A 397 -1.54 9.41 8.81
C VAL A 397 -0.59 8.20 8.77
N GLY A 398 -0.71 7.30 9.76
CA GLY A 398 0.05 6.06 9.85
C GLY A 398 1.57 6.27 9.86
N GLU A 399 2.31 5.42 9.14
CA GLU A 399 3.78 5.51 9.02
C GLU A 399 4.26 6.77 8.27
N ALA A 400 3.36 7.46 7.56
CA ALA A 400 3.69 8.71 6.89
C ALA A 400 3.70 9.92 7.84
N ASN A 401 3.12 9.78 9.04
CA ASN A 401 3.08 10.83 10.05
C ASN A 401 4.50 11.29 10.46
N GLN A 402 4.73 12.60 10.43
CA GLN A 402 6.05 13.20 10.64
C GLN A 402 6.56 12.97 12.08
N TRP A 403 5.69 12.97 13.08
CA TRP A 403 6.05 12.71 14.47
C TRP A 403 6.52 11.27 14.67
N ARG A 404 5.81 10.28 14.13
CA ARG A 404 6.24 8.86 14.16
C ARG A 404 7.58 8.67 13.46
N ARG A 405 7.77 9.34 12.32
CA ARG A 405 9.04 9.33 11.58
C ARG A 405 10.19 9.93 12.39
N VAL A 406 9.95 11.02 13.13
CA VAL A 406 10.95 11.56 14.06
C VAL A 406 11.26 10.58 15.17
N LEU A 407 10.27 9.98 15.82
CA LEU A 407 10.50 9.00 16.89
C LEU A 407 11.40 7.84 16.44
N GLN A 408 11.19 7.32 15.22
CA GLN A 408 12.05 6.29 14.66
C GLN A 408 13.50 6.75 14.49
N ARG A 409 13.70 8.03 14.15
CA ARG A 409 15.00 8.66 13.97
C ARG A 409 15.63 9.18 15.26
N LEU A 410 14.88 9.42 16.34
CA LEU A 410 15.41 9.91 17.62
C LEU A 410 16.53 9.01 18.19
N ARG A 411 16.54 7.72 17.83
CA ARG A 411 17.65 6.81 18.17
C ARG A 411 18.99 7.20 17.55
N HIS A 412 18.97 7.93 16.44
CA HIS A 412 20.10 8.36 15.62
C HIS A 412 20.29 9.89 15.60
N CYS A 413 19.24 10.67 15.89
CA CYS A 413 19.32 12.12 16.02
C CYS A 413 20.01 12.51 17.33
N HIS A 414 21.11 13.25 17.25
CA HIS A 414 21.69 13.88 18.43
C HIS A 414 20.74 14.96 18.98
N ALA A 415 20.39 14.86 20.26
CA ALA A 415 19.50 15.81 20.96
C ALA A 415 19.91 17.30 20.87
N GLY A 416 21.12 17.62 20.38
CA GLY A 416 21.55 19.01 20.15
C GLY A 416 21.15 19.62 18.79
N VAL A 417 20.55 18.84 17.89
CA VAL A 417 20.20 19.30 16.53
C VAL A 417 18.71 19.60 16.40
N LEU A 418 17.84 18.85 17.07
CA LEU A 418 16.40 19.08 17.05
C LEU A 418 16.01 20.10 18.13
N ASP A 419 15.32 21.17 17.72
CA ASP A 419 14.71 22.13 18.62
C ASP A 419 13.24 22.31 18.20
N LEU A 420 12.32 21.86 19.06
CA LEU A 420 10.87 21.86 18.87
C LEU A 420 10.22 23.06 19.57
N SER A 421 10.97 23.92 20.24
CA SER A 421 10.43 24.96 21.13
C SER A 421 9.45 25.89 20.41
N ASP A 422 9.87 26.47 19.29
CA ASP A 422 9.03 27.39 18.51
C ASP A 422 7.86 26.66 17.82
N LEU A 423 8.06 25.42 17.39
CA LEU A 423 7.02 24.60 16.79
C LEU A 423 5.92 24.24 17.79
N CYS A 424 6.30 23.87 19.01
CA CYS A 424 5.36 23.50 20.08
C CYS A 424 4.70 24.72 20.75
N ALA A 425 5.29 25.91 20.62
CA ALA A 425 4.70 27.16 21.10
C ALA A 425 3.59 27.68 20.17
N ASP A 426 3.60 27.32 18.89
CA ASP A 426 2.54 27.66 17.93
C ASP A 426 1.47 26.56 17.91
N ALA A 427 0.33 26.82 18.58
CA ALA A 427 -0.76 25.87 18.70
C ALA A 427 -1.40 25.49 17.35
N GLU A 428 -1.49 26.42 16.39
CA GLU A 428 -2.04 26.12 15.06
C GLU A 428 -1.10 25.22 14.27
N LEU A 429 0.20 25.52 14.33
CA LEU A 429 1.22 24.73 13.66
C LEU A 429 1.33 23.33 14.25
N LEU A 430 1.39 23.23 15.58
CA LEU A 430 1.41 21.95 16.26
C LEU A 430 0.20 21.11 15.85
N ALA A 431 -1.01 21.65 15.93
CA ALA A 431 -2.23 20.97 15.50
C ALA A 431 -2.18 20.52 14.03
N ALA A 432 -1.62 21.33 13.12
CA ALA A 432 -1.48 20.98 11.71
C ALA A 432 -0.49 19.82 11.44
N THR A 433 0.44 19.57 12.36
CA THR A 433 1.43 18.47 12.24
C THR A 433 1.00 17.19 12.94
N LEU A 434 0.10 17.25 13.93
CA LEU A 434 -0.27 16.10 14.75
C LEU A 434 -0.98 15.01 13.93
N GLY A 435 -1.98 15.37 13.10
CA GLY A 435 -2.77 14.38 12.36
C GLY A 435 -3.35 13.32 13.30
N ASP A 436 -3.07 12.05 13.03
CA ASP A 436 -3.45 10.88 13.86
C ASP A 436 -2.44 10.53 14.98
N PHE A 437 -1.48 11.40 15.28
CA PHE A 437 -0.47 11.16 16.33
C PHE A 437 -1.04 11.38 17.72
N SER A 438 -0.78 10.46 18.64
CA SER A 438 -1.36 10.42 19.99
C SER A 438 -0.32 10.12 21.08
N LEU A 439 -0.73 10.20 22.35
CA LEU A 439 0.11 9.77 23.48
C LEU A 439 0.55 8.31 23.38
N ALA A 440 -0.27 7.44 22.76
CA ALA A 440 0.05 6.02 22.61
C ALA A 440 1.24 5.76 21.67
N ASP A 441 1.52 6.70 20.76
CA ASP A 441 2.61 6.60 19.81
C ASP A 441 3.98 6.90 20.43
N ILE A 442 4.03 7.50 21.63
CA ILE A 442 5.27 7.95 22.27
C ILE A 442 5.81 6.86 23.22
N PRO A 443 6.94 6.21 22.91
CA PRO A 443 7.58 5.30 23.84
C PRO A 443 8.07 6.07 25.08
N HIS A 444 7.85 5.52 26.29
CA HIS A 444 8.29 6.17 27.53
C HIS A 444 9.79 6.56 27.55
N HIS A 445 10.65 5.75 26.90
CA HIS A 445 12.09 6.05 26.80
C HIS A 445 12.42 7.27 25.91
N ALA A 446 11.49 7.70 25.05
CA ALA A 446 11.66 8.88 24.18
C ALA A 446 11.26 10.19 24.89
N VAL A 447 10.49 10.12 25.99
CA VAL A 447 9.96 11.29 26.70
C VAL A 447 11.07 12.26 27.15
N PRO A 448 12.16 11.83 27.83
CA PRO A 448 13.20 12.75 28.28
C PRO A 448 13.88 13.48 27.11
N THR A 449 14.10 12.79 26.00
CA THR A 449 14.71 13.36 24.79
C THR A 449 13.80 14.40 24.14
N LEU A 450 12.51 14.11 24.00
CA LEU A 450 11.54 15.06 23.46
C LEU A 450 11.43 16.33 24.31
N VAL A 451 11.43 16.18 25.64
CA VAL A 451 11.43 17.32 26.57
C VAL A 451 12.72 18.14 26.43
N ALA A 452 13.89 17.48 26.35
CA ALA A 452 15.17 18.15 26.16
C ALA A 452 15.25 18.93 24.83
N CYS A 453 14.54 18.46 23.80
CA CYS A 453 14.41 19.15 22.52
C CYS A 453 13.33 20.26 22.52
N GLY A 454 12.76 20.67 23.66
CA GLY A 454 11.72 21.71 23.71
C GLY A 454 10.30 21.24 23.42
N GLY A 455 10.06 19.92 23.38
CA GLY A 455 8.76 19.31 23.07
C GLY A 455 7.74 19.31 24.22
N ALA A 456 7.84 20.19 25.21
CA ALA A 456 6.91 20.18 26.36
C ALA A 456 5.45 20.45 25.94
N GLY A 457 5.24 21.43 25.04
CA GLY A 457 3.91 21.78 24.54
C GLY A 457 3.21 20.65 23.76
N LEU A 458 3.97 19.71 23.18
CA LEU A 458 3.42 18.49 22.58
C LEU A 458 2.64 17.66 23.61
N PHE A 459 3.22 17.45 24.79
CA PHE A 459 2.57 16.64 25.83
C PHE A 459 1.30 17.30 26.33
N ASP A 460 1.30 18.63 26.50
CA ASP A 460 0.09 19.37 26.85
C ASP A 460 -1.01 19.20 25.78
N ALA A 461 -0.68 19.42 24.50
CA ALA A 461 -1.65 19.29 23.40
C ALA A 461 -2.23 17.88 23.29
N LEU A 462 -1.38 16.85 23.34
CA LEU A 462 -1.81 15.45 23.28
C LEU A 462 -2.61 15.03 24.52
N THR A 463 -2.25 15.54 25.69
CA THR A 463 -2.99 15.28 26.93
C THR A 463 -4.37 15.91 26.89
N GLN A 464 -4.49 17.16 26.43
CA GLN A 464 -5.80 17.81 26.27
C GLN A 464 -6.67 17.07 25.26
N ALA A 465 -6.13 16.70 24.09
CA ALA A 465 -6.85 15.91 23.10
C ALA A 465 -7.40 14.59 23.69
N ALA A 466 -6.58 13.89 24.47
CA ALA A 466 -6.98 12.68 25.17
C ALA A 466 -8.07 12.93 26.25
N LEU A 467 -7.99 14.03 27.01
CA LEU A 467 -9.02 14.41 27.99
C LEU A 467 -10.35 14.78 27.32
N ASP A 468 -10.32 15.49 26.20
CA ASP A 468 -11.49 15.84 25.39
C ASP A 468 -12.18 14.58 24.85
N GLU A 469 -11.40 13.58 24.45
CA GLU A 469 -11.90 12.26 24.04
C GLU A 469 -12.59 11.52 25.19
N LEU A 470 -11.96 11.45 26.36
CA LEU A 470 -12.55 10.81 27.53
C LEU A 470 -13.85 11.50 27.97
N THR A 471 -13.92 12.83 27.84
CA THR A 471 -15.11 13.64 28.16
C THR A 471 -16.27 13.31 27.22
N ARG A 472 -16.02 13.22 25.90
CA ARG A 472 -17.04 12.82 24.91
C ARG A 472 -17.58 11.40 25.14
N ALA A 473 -16.79 10.52 25.74
CA ALA A 473 -17.14 9.12 25.93
C ALA A 473 -17.99 8.83 27.19
N ASN A 474 -18.37 9.84 27.96
CA ASN A 474 -19.22 9.76 29.16
C ASN A 474 -18.71 8.76 30.22
N HIS A 475 -17.56 9.08 30.83
CA HIS A 475 -16.93 8.32 31.92
C HIS A 475 -16.42 6.89 31.58
N PRO A 476 -15.63 6.72 30.49
CA PRO A 476 -14.99 5.45 30.13
C PRO A 476 -14.08 4.89 31.25
N LEU A 477 -14.43 3.76 31.89
CA LEU A 477 -13.50 3.15 32.87
C LEU A 477 -12.20 2.67 32.21
N ILE A 478 -12.32 1.96 31.09
CA ILE A 478 -11.18 1.41 30.35
C ILE A 478 -10.33 2.54 29.79
N GLY A 479 -10.97 3.53 29.18
CA GLY A 479 -10.33 4.73 28.68
C GLY A 479 -9.50 5.46 29.72
N ARG A 480 -10.09 5.75 30.88
CA ARG A 480 -9.37 6.37 32.00
C ARG A 480 -8.20 5.52 32.49
N THR A 481 -8.37 4.20 32.50
CA THR A 481 -7.29 3.27 32.90
C THR A 481 -6.15 3.28 31.88
N LYS A 482 -6.46 3.27 30.57
CA LYS A 482 -5.47 3.41 29.50
C LYS A 482 -4.78 4.76 29.57
N PHE A 483 -5.52 5.85 29.73
CA PHE A 483 -4.97 7.20 29.89
C PHE A 483 -3.96 7.24 31.04
N ARG A 484 -4.32 6.70 32.21
CA ARG A 484 -3.39 6.62 33.34
C ARG A 484 -2.09 5.89 32.97
N LYS A 485 -2.19 4.73 32.31
CA LYS A 485 -1.00 3.99 31.85
C LYS A 485 -0.14 4.79 30.87
N LEU A 486 -0.76 5.55 29.96
CA LEU A 486 -0.01 6.43 29.05
C LEU A 486 0.71 7.54 29.80
N MET A 487 0.07 8.09 30.84
CA MET A 487 0.63 9.14 31.69
C MET A 487 1.70 8.64 32.68
N ASP A 488 1.71 7.36 33.06
CA ASP A 488 2.63 6.80 34.07
C ASP A 488 4.12 7.06 33.73
N GLY A 489 4.48 7.20 32.45
CA GLY A 489 5.84 7.51 32.01
C GLY A 489 6.12 8.99 31.69
N ILE A 490 5.17 9.88 31.93
CA ILE A 490 5.29 11.33 31.68
C ILE A 490 5.44 12.04 33.03
N PRO A 491 6.62 12.62 33.34
CA PRO A 491 6.81 13.33 34.59
C PRO A 491 5.86 14.53 34.71
N PRO A 492 5.18 14.76 35.86
CA PRO A 492 4.18 15.82 36.01
C PRO A 492 4.71 17.23 35.68
N GLN A 493 6.00 17.48 35.93
CA GLN A 493 6.66 18.75 35.64
C GLN A 493 6.79 19.06 34.13
N THR A 494 6.58 18.07 33.26
CA THR A 494 6.54 18.26 31.81
C THR A 494 5.26 18.97 31.36
N LEU A 495 4.20 18.88 32.17
CA LEU A 495 2.88 19.44 31.87
C LEU A 495 2.69 20.80 32.55
N ASN A 496 2.03 21.71 31.84
CA ASN A 496 1.67 23.00 32.42
C ASN A 496 0.62 22.86 33.54
N GLU A 497 0.44 23.92 34.33
CA GLU A 497 -0.50 23.91 35.47
C GLU A 497 -1.96 23.71 35.05
N THR A 498 -2.37 24.28 33.91
CA THR A 498 -3.72 24.14 33.36
C THR A 498 -4.02 22.69 32.98
N THR A 499 -3.10 22.01 32.32
CA THR A 499 -3.23 20.59 31.96
C THR A 499 -3.26 19.70 33.19
N ARG A 500 -2.39 19.96 34.18
CA ARG A 500 -2.44 19.23 35.46
C ARG A 500 -3.78 19.40 36.17
N ALA A 501 -4.31 20.62 36.22
CA ALA A 501 -5.62 20.89 36.79
C ALA A 501 -6.75 20.19 36.01
N ALA A 502 -6.68 20.16 34.69
CA ALA A 502 -7.63 19.45 33.83
C ALA A 502 -7.62 17.93 34.09
N ILE A 503 -6.43 17.33 34.25
CA ILE A 503 -6.32 15.92 34.67
C ILE A 503 -6.99 15.72 36.03
N THR A 504 -6.65 16.54 37.04
CA THR A 504 -7.25 16.41 38.37
C THR A 504 -8.77 16.49 38.31
N HIS A 505 -9.32 17.48 37.61
CA HIS A 505 -10.77 17.63 37.42
C HIS A 505 -11.39 16.42 36.72
N HIS A 506 -10.74 15.89 35.69
CA HIS A 506 -11.26 14.74 34.93
C HIS A 506 -11.24 13.41 35.70
N PHE A 507 -10.48 13.34 36.80
CA PHE A 507 -10.42 12.17 37.69
C PHE A 507 -11.12 12.39 39.04
N ASP A 508 -11.59 13.61 39.33
CA ASP A 508 -12.40 13.96 40.51
C ASP A 508 -13.89 13.62 40.29
N ILE A 509 -14.16 12.34 40.03
CA ILE A 509 -15.51 11.84 39.75
C ILE A 509 -15.76 10.65 40.67
N SER A 510 -16.96 10.60 41.24
CA SER A 510 -17.30 9.55 42.20
C SER A 510 -17.18 8.15 41.55
N PRO A 511 -16.62 7.15 42.25
CA PRO A 511 -16.59 5.77 41.76
C PRO A 511 -17.99 5.26 41.37
N ALA A 512 -19.03 5.65 42.12
CA ALA A 512 -20.42 5.29 41.82
C ALA A 512 -20.90 5.84 40.47
N THR A 513 -20.59 7.10 40.14
CA THR A 513 -20.91 7.70 38.84
C THR A 513 -20.24 6.94 37.70
N ILE A 514 -18.96 6.58 37.86
CA ILE A 514 -18.23 5.78 36.87
C ILE A 514 -18.89 4.41 36.68
N LEU A 515 -19.18 3.71 37.79
CA LEU A 515 -19.81 2.39 37.73
C LEU A 515 -21.19 2.44 37.07
N ALA A 516 -22.04 3.40 37.44
CA ALA A 516 -23.38 3.57 36.87
C ALA A 516 -23.31 3.81 35.35
N ALA A 517 -22.49 4.76 34.89
CA ALA A 517 -22.33 5.05 33.46
C ALA A 517 -21.82 3.84 32.65
N ASN A 518 -20.93 3.04 33.26
CA ASN A 518 -20.38 1.83 32.63
C ASN A 518 -21.42 0.69 32.58
N LEU A 519 -22.30 0.57 33.58
CA LEU A 519 -23.40 -0.41 33.59
C LEU A 519 -24.55 0.03 32.68
N HIS A 520 -24.81 1.34 32.52
CA HIS A 520 -25.74 1.90 31.52
C HIS A 520 -25.27 1.63 30.07
N ALA A 521 -23.99 1.37 29.86
CA ALA A 521 -23.46 1.00 28.55
C ALA A 521 -23.82 -0.46 28.19
N GLY A 522 -23.81 -1.34 29.18
CA GLY A 522 -24.17 -2.74 29.04
C GLY A 522 -23.02 -3.73 29.04
N LEU A 523 -23.40 -4.99 29.20
CA LEU A 523 -22.53 -6.14 29.40
C LEU A 523 -22.95 -7.27 28.44
N LEU A 524 -22.00 -7.93 27.79
CA LEU A 524 -22.29 -9.10 26.95
C LEU A 524 -23.02 -10.24 27.67
N THR A 525 -22.83 -10.39 28.98
CA THR A 525 -23.54 -11.38 29.81
C THR A 525 -24.99 -11.02 30.10
N GLU A 526 -25.48 -9.86 29.65
CA GLU A 526 -26.93 -9.60 29.51
C GLU A 526 -27.57 -10.59 28.52
N TYR A 527 -26.76 -11.19 27.65
CA TYR A 527 -27.14 -12.29 26.78
C TYR A 527 -26.75 -13.65 27.37
N THR A 528 -27.39 -14.69 26.88
CA THR A 528 -27.11 -16.08 27.21
C THR A 528 -27.30 -16.97 25.99
N TRP A 529 -26.54 -18.06 25.95
CA TRP A 529 -26.78 -19.20 25.07
C TRP A 529 -26.84 -20.45 25.95
N PRO A 530 -28.05 -20.86 26.39
CA PRO A 530 -28.20 -21.89 27.42
C PRO A 530 -27.55 -23.22 27.04
N GLU A 531 -27.70 -23.69 25.80
CA GLU A 531 -27.08 -24.95 25.35
C GLU A 531 -25.55 -24.90 25.42
N LEU A 532 -24.95 -23.77 25.06
CA LEU A 532 -23.51 -23.57 25.15
C LEU A 532 -23.05 -23.47 26.62
N GLU A 533 -23.73 -22.69 27.45
CA GLU A 533 -23.39 -22.51 28.87
C GLU A 533 -23.58 -23.79 29.72
N ASN A 534 -24.62 -24.59 29.42
CA ASN A 534 -24.95 -25.81 30.15
C ASN A 534 -23.86 -26.88 30.06
N ARG A 535 -23.02 -26.84 29.02
CA ARG A 535 -21.90 -27.78 28.80
C ARG A 535 -20.93 -27.85 29.98
N TRP A 536 -20.81 -26.77 30.74
CA TRP A 536 -19.91 -26.69 31.91
C TRP A 536 -20.61 -26.17 33.17
N ALA A 537 -21.95 -26.08 33.18
CA ALA A 537 -22.70 -25.59 34.34
C ALA A 537 -22.40 -26.40 35.61
N GLY A 538 -22.18 -27.72 35.48
CA GLY A 538 -21.90 -28.65 36.57
C GLY A 538 -20.42 -28.96 36.83
N VAL A 539 -19.47 -28.23 36.24
CA VAL A 539 -18.03 -28.48 36.43
C VAL A 539 -17.46 -27.54 37.49
N ASP A 540 -16.68 -28.09 38.44
CA ASP A 540 -16.08 -27.32 39.54
C ASP A 540 -15.02 -26.29 39.08
N LYS A 541 -14.38 -26.54 37.94
CA LYS A 541 -13.33 -25.70 37.37
C LYS A 541 -13.63 -25.37 35.92
N ARG A 542 -13.31 -24.14 35.51
CA ARG A 542 -13.45 -23.69 34.12
C ARG A 542 -12.64 -24.62 33.18
N PRO A 543 -13.28 -25.26 32.19
CA PRO A 543 -12.56 -26.02 31.17
C PRO A 543 -11.79 -25.07 30.23
N THR A 544 -10.68 -25.56 29.66
CA THR A 544 -10.03 -24.88 28.54
C THR A 544 -10.85 -25.16 27.30
N ILE A 545 -11.32 -24.10 26.63
CA ILE A 545 -12.14 -24.20 25.43
C ILE A 545 -11.56 -23.36 24.31
N THR A 546 -11.72 -23.84 23.08
CA THR A 546 -11.46 -23.09 21.86
C THR A 546 -12.74 -23.06 21.04
N LEU A 547 -13.11 -21.89 20.55
CA LEU A 547 -14.32 -21.69 19.75
C LEU A 547 -13.93 -21.44 18.30
N TRP A 548 -14.57 -22.14 17.37
CA TRP A 548 -14.33 -21.98 15.94
C TRP A 548 -15.61 -21.60 15.19
N GLU A 549 -15.43 -20.72 14.21
CA GLU A 549 -16.50 -20.23 13.34
C GLU A 549 -17.07 -21.38 12.50
N SER A 550 -18.40 -21.51 12.50
CA SER A 550 -19.12 -22.38 11.56
C SER A 550 -20.59 -21.95 11.52
N TYR A 551 -20.86 -20.76 10.98
CA TYR A 551 -22.22 -20.21 10.93
C TYR A 551 -23.19 -21.26 10.37
N PRO A 552 -24.34 -21.47 10.97
CA PRO A 552 -24.85 -20.65 12.05
C PRO A 552 -24.49 -21.04 13.48
N GLY A 553 -23.86 -22.18 13.67
CA GLY A 553 -23.43 -22.63 14.98
C GLY A 553 -22.01 -22.18 15.34
N VAL A 554 -21.48 -22.81 16.37
CA VAL A 554 -20.09 -22.73 16.78
C VAL A 554 -19.56 -24.13 17.01
N ILE A 555 -18.30 -24.36 16.67
CA ILE A 555 -17.60 -25.57 17.11
C ILE A 555 -16.91 -25.25 18.43
N VAL A 556 -17.20 -26.05 19.44
CA VAL A 556 -16.58 -25.98 20.76
C VAL A 556 -15.60 -27.14 20.87
N ALA A 557 -14.31 -26.83 21.00
CA ALA A 557 -13.27 -27.81 21.24
C ALA A 557 -12.76 -27.68 22.68
N THR A 558 -12.66 -28.82 23.35
CA THR A 558 -11.98 -29.04 24.63
C THR A 558 -10.85 -30.05 24.39
N PRO A 559 -9.91 -30.24 25.33
CA PRO A 559 -8.81 -31.18 25.13
C PRO A 559 -9.22 -32.60 24.70
N ASP A 560 -10.40 -33.05 25.12
CA ASP A 560 -10.92 -34.42 24.93
C ASP A 560 -12.18 -34.51 24.06
N ARG A 561 -12.94 -33.42 23.85
CA ARG A 561 -14.20 -33.40 23.09
C ARG A 561 -14.29 -32.24 22.12
N ILE A 562 -14.91 -32.48 20.97
CA ILE A 562 -15.26 -31.47 19.98
C ILE A 562 -16.74 -31.60 19.61
N ALA A 563 -17.48 -30.50 19.71
CA ALA A 563 -18.92 -30.49 19.45
C ALA A 563 -19.31 -29.33 18.54
N TYR A 564 -20.23 -29.57 17.60
CA TYR A 564 -20.87 -28.52 16.81
C TYR A 564 -22.23 -28.20 17.43
N ILE A 565 -22.41 -26.96 17.88
CA ILE A 565 -23.62 -26.49 18.55
C ILE A 565 -24.29 -25.44 17.68
N GLU A 566 -25.57 -25.64 17.40
CA GLU A 566 -26.37 -24.74 16.58
C GLU A 566 -27.75 -24.55 17.24
N ASN A 567 -28.22 -23.31 17.32
CA ASN A 567 -29.43 -22.96 18.06
C ASN A 567 -29.35 -23.54 19.49
N ASP A 568 -30.45 -24.04 20.05
CA ASP A 568 -30.44 -24.70 21.35
C ASP A 568 -30.21 -26.22 21.25
N THR A 569 -29.38 -26.66 20.29
CA THR A 569 -29.09 -28.08 20.06
C THR A 569 -27.62 -28.35 19.79
N THR A 570 -27.08 -29.39 20.42
CA THR A 570 -25.85 -30.03 19.97
C THR A 570 -26.14 -30.87 18.72
N VAL A 571 -25.59 -30.47 17.58
CA VAL A 571 -25.77 -31.16 16.30
C VAL A 571 -24.91 -32.43 16.22
N SER A 572 -23.66 -32.35 16.66
CA SER A 572 -22.77 -33.50 16.74
C SER A 572 -21.68 -33.32 17.79
N GLU A 573 -21.12 -34.44 18.24
CA GLU A 573 -20.05 -34.49 19.23
C GLU A 573 -19.13 -35.68 18.96
N HIS A 574 -17.82 -35.45 19.04
CA HIS A 574 -16.79 -36.43 18.70
C HIS A 574 -15.64 -36.37 19.73
N ASP A 575 -14.81 -37.41 19.76
CA ASP A 575 -13.54 -37.37 20.51
C ASP A 575 -12.61 -36.33 19.87
N HIS A 576 -11.95 -35.53 20.71
CA HIS A 576 -10.96 -34.56 20.27
C HIS A 576 -9.57 -34.98 20.74
N VAL A 577 -8.59 -34.80 19.86
CA VAL A 577 -7.19 -34.97 20.19
C VAL A 577 -6.56 -33.59 20.11
N ASP A 578 -6.53 -32.90 21.25
CA ASP A 578 -5.85 -31.62 21.34
C ASP A 578 -4.34 -31.82 21.23
N THR A 579 -3.78 -31.26 20.16
CA THR A 579 -2.35 -31.34 19.84
C THR A 579 -1.65 -29.98 19.97
N ASN A 580 -2.34 -28.94 20.46
CA ASN A 580 -1.90 -27.53 20.40
C ASN A 580 -1.49 -27.08 18.98
N SER A 581 -1.94 -27.78 17.94
CA SER A 581 -1.57 -27.53 16.55
C SER A 581 -2.77 -27.35 15.63
N ASP A 582 -3.98 -27.28 16.17
CA ASP A 582 -5.18 -26.98 15.39
C ASP A 582 -5.09 -25.58 14.78
N ALA A 583 -5.14 -25.54 13.44
CA ALA A 583 -5.11 -24.34 12.62
C ALA A 583 -6.52 -23.89 12.19
N GLY A 584 -7.49 -24.80 12.23
CA GLY A 584 -8.85 -24.51 11.83
C GLY A 584 -9.82 -25.67 11.98
N GLN A 585 -11.10 -25.39 12.20
CA GLN A 585 -12.18 -26.37 12.22
C GLN A 585 -13.40 -25.92 11.39
N ILE A 586 -14.06 -26.83 10.68
CA ILE A 586 -15.22 -26.56 9.80
C ILE A 586 -16.29 -27.65 10.01
N ALA A 587 -17.54 -27.27 10.34
CA ALA A 587 -18.63 -28.22 10.54
C ALA A 587 -19.42 -28.46 9.25
N VAL A 588 -19.48 -29.69 8.72
CA VAL A 588 -20.26 -30.04 7.52
C VAL A 588 -21.34 -31.06 7.89
N GLY A 589 -22.54 -30.54 8.19
CA GLY A 589 -23.61 -31.33 8.79
C GLY A 589 -23.18 -31.83 10.17
N GLU A 590 -23.27 -33.15 10.40
CA GLU A 590 -22.83 -33.79 11.64
C GLU A 590 -21.30 -34.04 11.71
N ASN A 591 -20.58 -33.82 10.61
CA ASN A 591 -19.14 -34.07 10.53
C ASN A 591 -18.34 -32.80 10.83
N ILE A 592 -17.19 -32.94 11.49
CA ILE A 592 -16.28 -31.81 11.75
C ILE A 592 -14.94 -32.10 11.10
N LEU A 593 -14.49 -31.20 10.23
CA LEU A 593 -13.15 -31.22 9.63
C LEU A 593 -12.21 -30.42 10.50
N THR A 594 -11.08 -31.00 10.90
CA THR A 594 -10.01 -30.32 11.63
C THR A 594 -8.78 -30.21 10.75
N ILE A 595 -8.21 -29.02 10.65
CA ILE A 595 -6.96 -28.70 9.94
C ILE A 595 -5.89 -28.45 11.00
N ARG A 596 -4.74 -29.11 10.91
CA ARG A 596 -3.65 -28.98 11.89
C ARG A 596 -2.32 -28.63 11.24
N TYR A 597 -1.51 -27.87 11.99
CA TYR A 597 -0.10 -27.69 11.74
C TYR A 597 0.65 -29.00 12.00
N VAL A 598 1.56 -29.36 11.10
CA VAL A 598 2.45 -30.51 11.25
C VAL A 598 3.74 -30.06 11.92
N ALA A 599 3.93 -30.44 13.18
CA ALA A 599 5.08 -30.05 14.00
C ALA A 599 6.42 -30.33 13.29
N GLY A 600 7.33 -29.35 13.32
CA GLY A 600 8.66 -29.44 12.70
C GLY A 600 8.69 -29.20 11.18
N THR A 601 7.55 -28.87 10.55
CA THR A 601 7.45 -28.54 9.13
C THR A 601 6.65 -27.25 8.91
N ILE A 602 6.62 -26.73 7.68
CA ILE A 602 5.71 -25.64 7.25
C ILE A 602 4.42 -26.25 6.64
N GLY A 603 4.06 -27.48 7.01
CA GLY A 603 3.01 -28.27 6.39
C GLY A 603 1.72 -28.34 7.22
N PHE A 604 0.61 -28.62 6.54
CA PHE A 604 -0.71 -28.83 7.14
C PHE A 604 -1.22 -30.23 6.83
N ASN A 605 -2.05 -30.78 7.71
CA ASN A 605 -2.91 -31.91 7.41
C ASN A 605 -4.36 -31.58 7.77
N ALA A 606 -5.30 -32.33 7.22
CA ALA A 606 -6.70 -32.21 7.58
C ALA A 606 -7.34 -33.58 7.76
N GLU A 607 -8.22 -33.69 8.75
CA GLU A 607 -8.83 -34.94 9.17
C GLU A 607 -10.26 -34.67 9.66
N TRP A 608 -11.20 -35.49 9.21
CA TRP A 608 -12.56 -35.49 9.74
C TRP A 608 -12.58 -36.15 11.10
N ALA A 609 -13.45 -35.70 12.00
CA ALA A 609 -13.61 -36.27 13.34
C ALA A 609 -13.96 -37.78 13.34
N THR A 610 -14.42 -38.30 12.21
CA THR A 610 -14.60 -39.73 11.92
C THR A 610 -13.30 -40.51 11.71
N GLY A 611 -12.14 -39.85 11.76
CA GLY A 611 -10.80 -40.42 11.52
C GLY A 611 -10.41 -40.51 10.04
N VAL A 612 -11.16 -39.88 9.14
CA VAL A 612 -10.91 -39.92 7.69
C VAL A 612 -10.00 -38.75 7.28
N PRO A 613 -8.82 -38.98 6.68
CA PRO A 613 -7.97 -37.90 6.17
C PRO A 613 -8.63 -37.14 5.01
N GLN A 614 -8.40 -35.82 4.94
CA GLN A 614 -8.86 -34.95 3.87
C GLN A 614 -7.66 -34.38 3.09
N PRO A 615 -7.60 -34.56 1.75
CA PRO A 615 -6.55 -33.96 0.92
C PRO A 615 -6.52 -32.43 0.99
N LEU A 616 -5.31 -31.85 1.04
CA LEU A 616 -5.06 -30.40 1.02
C LEU A 616 -4.26 -29.98 -0.22
N ASN A 617 -4.59 -28.83 -0.79
CA ASN A 617 -3.82 -28.23 -1.89
C ASN A 617 -2.62 -27.44 -1.35
N LEU A 618 -1.52 -28.11 -1.01
CA LEU A 618 -0.37 -27.52 -0.32
C LEU A 618 0.36 -26.40 -1.10
N HIS A 619 0.17 -26.29 -2.42
CA HIS A 619 0.78 -25.21 -3.21
C HIS A 619 0.32 -23.81 -2.78
N GLN A 620 -0.89 -23.71 -2.21
CA GLN A 620 -1.47 -22.44 -1.78
C GLN A 620 -1.11 -22.06 -0.33
N TRP A 621 -0.44 -22.93 0.43
CA TRP A 621 -0.16 -22.76 1.87
C TRP A 621 1.28 -22.28 2.15
N GLN A 622 1.82 -21.37 1.33
CA GLN A 622 3.20 -20.87 1.48
C GLN A 622 3.29 -19.59 2.33
N HIS A 623 4.01 -19.68 3.46
CA HIS A 623 4.33 -18.61 4.43
C HIS A 623 3.17 -17.96 5.21
N GLY A 624 3.18 -18.12 6.54
CA GLY A 624 2.36 -17.33 7.48
C GLY A 624 1.55 -18.15 8.47
N HIS A 625 0.92 -17.47 9.43
CA HIS A 625 -0.23 -17.99 10.16
C HIS A 625 -1.46 -17.84 9.27
N TYR A 626 -2.20 -18.92 9.03
CA TYR A 626 -3.44 -18.89 8.25
C TYR A 626 -4.62 -19.03 9.20
N GLU A 627 -5.50 -18.05 9.15
CA GLU A 627 -6.77 -18.09 9.86
C GLU A 627 -7.84 -18.59 8.90
N LEU A 628 -8.77 -19.40 9.42
CA LEU A 628 -9.97 -19.74 8.68
C LEU A 628 -10.78 -18.48 8.38
N SER A 629 -11.49 -18.52 7.26
CA SER A 629 -12.55 -17.56 6.92
C SER A 629 -13.35 -17.15 8.16
N THR A 630 -13.51 -15.84 8.38
CA THR A 630 -14.37 -15.32 9.45
C THR A 630 -15.86 -15.52 9.16
N ASN A 631 -16.20 -16.08 8.00
CA ASN A 631 -17.57 -16.37 7.62
C ASN A 631 -17.66 -17.60 6.71
N THR A 632 -18.23 -18.70 7.19
CA THR A 632 -18.57 -19.88 6.38
C THR A 632 -20.07 -20.03 6.23
N LEU A 633 -20.52 -20.62 5.13
CA LEU A 633 -21.95 -20.74 4.83
C LEU A 633 -22.34 -22.19 4.52
N PRO A 634 -23.35 -22.74 5.20
CA PRO A 634 -23.92 -24.02 4.81
C PRO A 634 -24.69 -23.82 3.50
N ILE A 635 -24.40 -24.67 2.53
CA ILE A 635 -25.12 -24.75 1.26
C ILE A 635 -25.54 -26.20 1.01
N PRO A 636 -26.55 -26.48 0.17
CA PRO A 636 -27.00 -27.86 -0.05
C PRO A 636 -25.87 -28.82 -0.45
N ALA A 637 -24.86 -28.34 -1.18
CA ALA A 637 -23.70 -29.13 -1.58
C ALA A 637 -22.65 -29.39 -0.47
N GLY A 638 -22.74 -28.77 0.71
CA GLY A 638 -21.72 -28.86 1.76
C GLY A 638 -21.54 -27.54 2.52
N ARG A 639 -20.30 -27.13 2.80
CA ARG A 639 -20.01 -25.85 3.44
C ARG A 639 -19.06 -24.99 2.63
N LEU A 640 -19.47 -23.77 2.32
CA LEU A 640 -18.70 -22.78 1.59
C LEU A 640 -17.82 -21.97 2.55
N TYR A 641 -16.58 -21.71 2.16
CA TYR A 641 -15.59 -20.89 2.87
C TYR A 641 -14.71 -20.15 1.84
N GLY A 642 -13.83 -19.23 2.28
CA GLY A 642 -12.99 -18.42 1.36
C GLY A 642 -12.21 -19.24 0.32
N GLY A 643 -11.67 -20.39 0.71
CA GLY A 643 -10.92 -21.27 -0.19
C GLY A 643 -11.78 -22.04 -1.22
N GLY A 644 -13.06 -22.26 -0.95
CA GLY A 644 -13.93 -23.08 -1.79
C GLY A 644 -15.02 -23.78 -1.00
N ILE A 645 -15.28 -25.07 -1.29
CA ILE A 645 -16.31 -25.86 -0.61
C ILE A 645 -15.70 -27.06 0.12
N ALA A 646 -16.18 -27.34 1.33
CA ALA A 646 -15.86 -28.53 2.10
C ALA A 646 -17.03 -29.51 2.04
N ARG A 647 -16.74 -30.78 1.73
CA ARG A 647 -17.72 -31.89 1.72
C ARG A 647 -17.13 -33.14 2.32
N HIS A 648 -17.85 -33.77 3.24
CA HIS A 648 -17.39 -35.03 3.83
C HIS A 648 -17.29 -36.16 2.78
N VAL A 649 -18.16 -36.17 1.77
CA VAL A 649 -18.12 -37.17 0.69
C VAL A 649 -16.83 -37.13 -0.15
N ASP A 650 -16.19 -35.96 -0.23
CA ASP A 650 -14.98 -35.74 -1.02
C ASP A 650 -13.73 -36.35 -0.35
N ALA A 651 -13.79 -36.67 0.94
CA ALA A 651 -12.69 -37.25 1.71
C ALA A 651 -12.17 -38.59 1.15
N THR A 652 -13.04 -39.34 0.46
CA THR A 652 -12.70 -40.64 -0.15
C THR A 652 -12.20 -40.53 -1.59
N ALA A 653 -12.27 -39.35 -2.20
CA ALA A 653 -11.89 -39.09 -3.58
C ALA A 653 -10.49 -38.46 -3.67
N THR A 654 -9.46 -39.28 -3.48
CA THR A 654 -8.05 -38.84 -3.42
C THR A 654 -7.45 -38.41 -4.76
N ASP A 655 -8.06 -38.82 -5.89
CA ASP A 655 -7.52 -38.62 -7.24
C ASP A 655 -8.39 -37.73 -8.15
N VAL A 656 -9.34 -36.98 -7.58
CA VAL A 656 -10.24 -36.11 -8.35
C VAL A 656 -9.82 -34.64 -8.18
N PRO A 657 -9.24 -33.98 -9.20
CA PRO A 657 -8.86 -32.58 -9.09
C PRO A 657 -10.05 -31.71 -8.65
N GLY A 658 -9.87 -30.92 -7.59
CA GLY A 658 -10.89 -30.04 -7.02
C GLY A 658 -11.65 -30.59 -5.81
N THR A 659 -11.31 -31.78 -5.30
CA THR A 659 -11.79 -32.30 -4.01
C THR A 659 -10.88 -31.93 -2.83
N GLU A 660 -9.71 -31.36 -3.11
CA GLU A 660 -8.76 -30.88 -2.11
C GLU A 660 -9.27 -29.61 -1.42
N ILE A 661 -9.02 -29.52 -0.10
CA ILE A 661 -9.23 -28.28 0.65
C ILE A 661 -8.09 -27.31 0.34
N THR A 662 -8.44 -26.10 -0.06
CA THR A 662 -7.55 -25.01 -0.47
C THR A 662 -7.30 -24.04 0.67
N MET A 663 -6.40 -23.08 0.46
CA MET A 663 -6.08 -22.07 1.49
C MET A 663 -7.37 -21.32 1.90
N PRO A 664 -7.69 -21.24 3.21
CA PRO A 664 -8.98 -20.74 3.67
C PRO A 664 -9.10 -19.20 3.70
N GLU A 665 -8.06 -18.46 3.34
CA GLU A 665 -8.05 -16.98 3.39
C GLU A 665 -9.14 -16.37 2.49
N GLY A 666 -10.04 -15.61 3.12
CA GLY A 666 -11.18 -14.92 2.50
C GLY A 666 -12.51 -15.30 3.15
N ASN A 667 -13.63 -14.72 2.69
CA ASN A 667 -14.96 -14.93 3.26
C ASN A 667 -15.95 -15.60 2.29
N ALA A 668 -17.03 -16.15 2.84
CA ALA A 668 -18.21 -16.58 2.10
C ALA A 668 -19.37 -15.59 2.28
N PHE A 669 -20.19 -15.44 1.24
CA PHE A 669 -21.37 -14.58 1.22
C PHE A 669 -22.58 -15.33 0.63
N GLY A 670 -23.77 -15.06 1.13
CA GLY A 670 -25.05 -15.50 0.56
C GLY A 670 -26.07 -14.38 0.46
N ASP A 671 -27.05 -14.50 -0.43
CA ASP A 671 -28.18 -13.57 -0.56
C ASP A 671 -29.55 -14.28 -0.45
N ASN A 672 -30.63 -13.50 -0.62
CA ASN A 672 -32.02 -13.97 -0.47
C ASN A 672 -32.51 -14.79 -1.65
N ASP A 673 -31.88 -14.61 -2.80
CA ASP A 673 -32.22 -15.29 -4.04
C ASP A 673 -31.53 -16.66 -4.10
N GLY A 674 -30.81 -17.03 -3.03
CA GLY A 674 -30.10 -18.29 -2.91
C GLY A 674 -28.77 -18.28 -3.65
N HIS A 675 -28.22 -17.12 -4.02
CA HIS A 675 -26.88 -17.05 -4.56
C HIS A 675 -25.84 -17.15 -3.44
N ALA A 676 -24.69 -17.73 -3.75
CA ALA A 676 -23.58 -17.84 -2.84
C ALA A 676 -22.26 -17.50 -3.53
N TRP A 677 -21.34 -16.87 -2.79
CA TRP A 677 -20.02 -16.45 -3.24
C TRP A 677 -18.96 -16.83 -2.23
N HIS A 678 -17.75 -17.02 -2.72
CA HIS A 678 -16.56 -17.07 -1.87
C HIS A 678 -15.47 -16.17 -2.45
N THR A 679 -14.58 -15.69 -1.58
CA THR A 679 -13.43 -14.89 -1.97
C THR A 679 -12.15 -15.68 -1.74
N SER A 680 -11.27 -15.74 -2.73
CA SER A 680 -9.95 -16.34 -2.57
C SER A 680 -8.86 -15.30 -2.72
N LEU A 681 -7.88 -15.30 -1.81
CA LEU A 681 -6.75 -14.39 -1.90
C LEU A 681 -5.86 -14.74 -3.10
N ARG A 682 -5.54 -13.73 -3.90
CA ARG A 682 -4.54 -13.78 -4.96
C ARG A 682 -3.35 -12.91 -4.53
N LYS A 683 -2.27 -13.57 -4.08
CA LYS A 683 -1.00 -12.92 -3.75
C LYS A 683 -0.26 -12.53 -5.05
N ASP A 684 -0.24 -11.23 -5.37
CA ASP A 684 0.67 -10.63 -6.37
C ASP A 684 1.87 -10.01 -5.61
N PRO A 685 3.12 -10.07 -6.14
CA PRO A 685 4.29 -9.43 -5.50
C PRO A 685 4.15 -7.93 -5.17
N TRP A 686 3.13 -7.23 -5.69
CA TRP A 686 2.92 -5.80 -5.45
C TRP A 686 1.58 -5.44 -4.79
N SER A 687 0.65 -6.39 -4.62
CA SER A 687 -0.65 -6.16 -3.97
C SER A 687 -1.39 -7.45 -3.63
N GLU A 688 -2.09 -7.47 -2.48
CA GLU A 688 -3.05 -8.50 -2.13
C GLU A 688 -4.43 -8.16 -2.71
N THR A 689 -4.97 -9.02 -3.58
CA THR A 689 -6.30 -8.84 -4.18
C THR A 689 -7.15 -10.08 -3.96
N TYR A 690 -8.44 -9.91 -3.67
CA TYR A 690 -9.38 -11.02 -3.51
C TYR A 690 -10.13 -11.27 -4.82
N ALA A 691 -10.11 -12.51 -5.29
CA ALA A 691 -10.93 -12.96 -6.40
C ALA A 691 -12.27 -13.46 -5.86
N ILE A 692 -13.38 -12.88 -6.31
CA ILE A 692 -14.73 -13.22 -5.84
C ILE A 692 -15.39 -14.09 -6.91
N ARG A 693 -15.94 -15.23 -6.50
CA ARG A 693 -16.56 -16.21 -7.40
C ARG A 693 -17.91 -16.63 -6.88
N GLN A 694 -18.89 -16.65 -7.77
CA GLN A 694 -20.20 -17.22 -7.49
C GLN A 694 -20.15 -18.73 -7.63
N VAL A 695 -20.86 -19.42 -6.75
CA VAL A 695 -21.03 -20.87 -6.77
C VAL A 695 -22.50 -21.22 -6.90
N ASN A 696 -22.77 -22.33 -7.57
CA ASN A 696 -24.08 -22.95 -7.54
C ASN A 696 -24.25 -23.67 -6.19
N PRO A 697 -25.22 -23.30 -5.33
CA PRO A 697 -25.34 -23.87 -3.98
C PRO A 697 -25.64 -25.37 -3.96
N GLU A 698 -26.40 -25.87 -4.94
CA GLU A 698 -26.81 -27.28 -5.06
C GLU A 698 -25.64 -28.20 -5.43
N THR A 699 -24.72 -27.70 -6.25
CA THR A 699 -23.61 -28.50 -6.79
C THR A 699 -22.24 -28.07 -6.29
N GLY A 700 -22.15 -26.93 -5.59
CA GLY A 700 -20.92 -26.23 -5.19
C GLY A 700 -19.96 -25.88 -6.33
N ARG A 701 -20.38 -25.97 -7.59
CA ARG A 701 -19.53 -25.67 -8.75
C ARG A 701 -19.45 -24.16 -8.97
N ALA A 702 -18.25 -23.67 -9.26
CA ALA A 702 -18.03 -22.26 -9.61
C ALA A 702 -18.75 -21.91 -10.92
N LEU A 703 -19.52 -20.83 -10.90
CA LEU A 703 -20.27 -20.31 -12.04
C LEU A 703 -19.49 -19.24 -12.83
N GLY A 704 -18.62 -18.48 -12.14
CA GLY A 704 -17.79 -17.44 -12.74
C GLY A 704 -17.49 -16.29 -11.78
N PRO A 705 -16.74 -15.26 -12.22
CA PRO A 705 -16.53 -14.05 -11.43
C PRO A 705 -17.81 -13.22 -11.38
N SER A 706 -18.35 -13.03 -10.18
CA SER A 706 -19.39 -12.05 -9.89
C SER A 706 -19.31 -11.65 -8.42
N GLN A 707 -20.02 -10.59 -8.02
CA GLN A 707 -19.99 -10.01 -6.68
C GLN A 707 -21.42 -9.89 -6.14
N PRO A 708 -21.61 -9.91 -4.81
CA PRO A 708 -22.87 -9.51 -4.19
C PRO A 708 -23.23 -8.09 -4.61
N GLU A 709 -24.39 -7.91 -5.25
CA GLU A 709 -24.80 -6.62 -5.84
C GLU A 709 -24.89 -5.49 -4.80
N ALA A 710 -25.21 -5.82 -3.54
CA ALA A 710 -25.25 -4.86 -2.44
C ALA A 710 -23.86 -4.24 -2.14
N LEU A 711 -22.79 -5.06 -2.05
CA LEU A 711 -21.42 -4.53 -1.86
C LEU A 711 -20.92 -3.82 -3.10
N ARG A 712 -21.21 -4.37 -4.28
CA ARG A 712 -20.84 -3.75 -5.55
C ARG A 712 -21.45 -2.36 -5.71
N SER A 713 -22.71 -2.20 -5.32
CA SER A 713 -23.40 -0.91 -5.33
C SER A 713 -22.75 0.08 -4.36
N LEU A 714 -22.36 -0.37 -3.17
CA LEU A 714 -21.62 0.47 -2.22
C LEU A 714 -20.25 0.88 -2.74
N GLU A 715 -19.50 -0.02 -3.37
CA GLU A 715 -18.18 0.25 -3.96
C GLU A 715 -18.24 1.39 -5.00
N HIS A 716 -19.37 1.56 -5.69
CA HIS A 716 -19.58 2.68 -6.61
C HIS A 716 -19.83 4.04 -5.92
N THR A 717 -20.20 4.02 -4.64
CA THR A 717 -20.54 5.22 -3.86
C THR A 717 -19.48 5.61 -2.84
N THR A 718 -18.59 4.69 -2.48
CA THR A 718 -17.51 4.91 -1.51
C THR A 718 -16.21 5.27 -2.22
N ALA A 719 -15.49 6.29 -1.71
CA ALA A 719 -14.17 6.65 -2.24
C ALA A 719 -13.07 5.63 -1.86
N ILE A 720 -13.33 4.82 -0.83
CA ILE A 720 -12.38 3.84 -0.26
C ILE A 720 -12.79 2.44 -0.74
N PRO A 721 -11.84 1.61 -1.23
CA PRO A 721 -12.12 0.24 -1.67
C PRO A 721 -12.60 -0.67 -0.53
N ILE A 722 -13.51 -1.58 -0.84
CA ILE A 722 -13.98 -2.62 0.10
C ILE A 722 -12.85 -3.65 0.35
N ASP A 723 -12.65 -4.01 1.61
CA ASP A 723 -11.85 -5.16 2.00
C ASP A 723 -12.68 -6.44 1.98
N TRP A 724 -12.66 -7.12 0.83
CA TRP A 724 -13.43 -8.34 0.60
C TRP A 724 -13.02 -9.52 1.48
N GLY A 725 -11.79 -9.53 1.99
CA GLY A 725 -11.30 -10.58 2.89
C GLY A 725 -11.76 -10.40 4.34
N ARG A 726 -12.22 -9.20 4.69
CA ARG A 726 -12.69 -8.87 6.06
C ARG A 726 -14.19 -8.59 6.11
N SER A 727 -14.78 -8.08 5.03
CA SER A 727 -16.23 -7.84 4.92
C SER A 727 -17.03 -9.11 5.16
N THR A 728 -18.15 -9.00 5.85
CA THR A 728 -18.77 -10.18 6.45
C THR A 728 -20.29 -10.07 6.70
N GLN A 729 -20.96 -11.12 7.18
CA GLN A 729 -22.43 -11.19 7.33
C GLN A 729 -22.89 -11.44 8.77
N LEU A 730 -23.43 -10.40 9.42
CA LEU A 730 -23.94 -10.32 10.79
C LEU A 730 -25.40 -10.77 10.92
N PRO A 731 -25.77 -11.58 11.93
CA PRO A 731 -27.18 -11.90 12.16
C PRO A 731 -27.94 -10.74 12.82
N THR A 732 -29.16 -10.48 12.34
CA THR A 732 -30.02 -9.37 12.82
C THR A 732 -30.44 -9.48 14.28
N ARG A 733 -30.61 -10.70 14.82
CA ARG A 733 -31.25 -10.96 16.12
C ARG A 733 -30.55 -10.26 17.31
N ILE A 734 -29.24 -10.07 17.22
CA ILE A 734 -28.42 -9.46 18.29
C ILE A 734 -28.58 -7.93 18.29
N MET A 735 -28.99 -7.33 17.17
CA MET A 735 -29.19 -5.88 17.06
C MET A 735 -30.43 -5.41 17.85
N GLY A 736 -31.18 -6.34 18.46
CA GLY A 736 -32.43 -6.13 19.18
C GLY A 736 -33.61 -6.76 18.44
N CYS A 737 -34.57 -7.31 19.17
CA CYS A 737 -35.78 -7.96 18.61
C CYS A 737 -36.61 -7.05 17.69
N ASP A 738 -36.43 -5.72 17.80
CA ASP A 738 -37.11 -4.71 17.00
C ASP A 738 -36.19 -3.97 16.02
N TYR A 739 -34.92 -4.36 15.89
CA TYR A 739 -34.00 -3.68 14.97
C TYR A 739 -34.46 -3.89 13.53
N ARG A 740 -34.96 -2.81 12.94
CA ARG A 740 -35.24 -2.71 11.52
C ARG A 740 -34.36 -1.63 10.95
N PRO A 741 -33.45 -1.95 10.01
CA PRO A 741 -32.72 -0.92 9.30
C PRO A 741 -33.71 0.08 8.71
N HIS A 742 -33.44 1.37 8.93
CA HIS A 742 -34.24 2.47 8.41
C HIS A 742 -34.13 2.56 6.89
N HIS A 743 -32.96 2.24 6.34
CA HIS A 743 -32.65 2.27 4.90
C HIS A 743 -31.75 1.08 4.53
N PRO A 744 -32.29 -0.15 4.45
CA PRO A 744 -31.48 -1.35 4.24
C PRO A 744 -30.77 -1.32 2.88
N GLN A 745 -29.46 -1.02 2.88
CA GLN A 745 -28.61 -1.12 1.68
C GLN A 745 -27.92 -2.47 1.60
N LEU A 746 -27.67 -3.12 2.74
CA LEU A 746 -26.93 -4.39 2.86
C LEU A 746 -27.74 -5.50 3.56
N PHE A 747 -29.06 -5.52 3.39
CA PHE A 747 -29.96 -6.44 4.10
C PHE A 747 -30.34 -7.67 3.27
N PHE A 748 -30.20 -8.86 3.86
CA PHE A 748 -30.58 -10.13 3.26
C PHE A 748 -31.51 -10.96 4.18
N ARG A 749 -32.74 -11.27 3.75
CA ARG A 749 -33.55 -12.38 4.29
C ARG A 749 -33.11 -13.73 3.70
N GLN A 750 -32.37 -14.50 4.48
CA GLN A 750 -32.10 -15.89 4.15
C GLN A 750 -33.13 -16.80 4.85
N GLU A 751 -34.30 -17.07 4.25
CA GLU A 751 -35.17 -18.12 4.82
C GLU A 751 -34.51 -19.51 4.65
N PRO A 752 -34.59 -20.42 5.65
CA PRO A 752 -35.39 -20.37 6.89
C PRO A 752 -34.65 -19.77 8.11
N HIS A 753 -33.50 -19.13 7.93
CA HIS A 753 -32.68 -18.55 8.99
C HIS A 753 -32.99 -17.06 9.26
N ASP A 754 -32.49 -16.52 10.37
CA ASP A 754 -32.62 -15.09 10.69
C ASP A 754 -32.05 -14.23 9.54
N PRO A 755 -32.63 -13.04 9.25
CA PRO A 755 -32.05 -12.15 8.26
C PRO A 755 -30.60 -11.81 8.64
N LEU A 756 -29.72 -11.83 7.63
CA LEU A 756 -28.32 -11.46 7.72
C LEU A 756 -28.14 -10.02 7.21
N LEU A 757 -27.35 -9.25 7.94
CA LEU A 757 -26.85 -7.94 7.61
C LEU A 757 -25.45 -8.12 7.06
N LEU A 758 -25.24 -7.79 5.80
CA LEU A 758 -23.91 -7.70 5.29
C LEU A 758 -23.25 -6.42 5.81
N CYS A 759 -21.98 -6.53 6.16
CA CYS A 759 -21.16 -5.48 6.74
C CYS A 759 -19.97 -5.25 5.79
N ALA A 760 -19.88 -4.05 5.23
CA ALA A 760 -18.78 -3.69 4.35
C ALA A 760 -17.64 -3.10 5.18
N ILE A 761 -16.53 -3.82 5.29
CA ILE A 761 -15.31 -3.31 5.89
C ILE A 761 -14.48 -2.74 4.76
N LEU A 762 -14.09 -1.47 4.83
CA LEU A 762 -13.25 -0.87 3.79
C LEU A 762 -11.78 -0.99 4.18
N LYS A 763 -10.91 -0.87 3.19
CA LYS A 763 -9.47 -0.82 3.44
C LYS A 763 -9.13 0.35 4.38
N PRO A 764 -8.09 0.22 5.23
CA PRO A 764 -7.73 1.27 6.17
C PRO A 764 -7.54 2.61 5.45
N HIS A 765 -8.12 3.67 6.00
CA HIS A 765 -8.09 5.01 5.44
C HIS A 765 -7.88 6.03 6.54
N ASP A 766 -6.95 6.96 6.32
CA ASP A 766 -6.63 8.02 7.26
C ASP A 766 -6.34 7.53 8.69
N GLY A 767 -5.61 6.41 8.81
CA GLY A 767 -5.26 5.81 10.11
C GLY A 767 -6.44 5.17 10.85
N THR A 768 -7.60 5.07 10.20
CA THR A 768 -8.81 4.44 10.75
C THR A 768 -9.27 3.26 9.89
N TYR A 769 -10.08 2.42 10.49
CA TYR A 769 -10.72 1.25 9.90
C TYR A 769 -12.21 1.56 9.78
N PRO A 770 -12.66 2.04 8.61
CA PRO A 770 -14.06 2.32 8.36
C PRO A 770 -14.85 1.02 8.11
N LEU A 771 -16.07 1.01 8.65
CA LEU A 771 -17.04 -0.06 8.54
C LEU A 771 -18.39 0.57 8.17
N ILE A 772 -19.06 0.06 7.14
CA ILE A 772 -20.40 0.49 6.75
C ILE A 772 -21.40 -0.53 7.26
N ASP A 773 -22.36 -0.05 8.05
CA ASP A 773 -23.45 -0.87 8.59
C ASP A 773 -24.55 -1.13 7.57
N ALA A 774 -25.59 -1.85 7.99
CA ALA A 774 -26.67 -2.25 7.10
C ALA A 774 -27.52 -1.08 6.55
N ASP A 775 -27.52 0.06 7.25
CA ASP A 775 -28.21 1.28 6.87
C ASP A 775 -27.37 2.17 5.95
N GLY A 776 -26.13 1.75 5.64
CA GLY A 776 -25.18 2.54 4.87
C GLY A 776 -24.46 3.60 5.71
N ILE A 777 -24.57 3.56 7.04
CA ILE A 777 -23.89 4.50 7.94
C ILE A 777 -22.45 4.02 8.13
N THR A 778 -21.51 4.93 7.92
CA THR A 778 -20.09 4.66 8.13
C THR A 778 -19.72 4.89 9.60
N HIS A 779 -19.24 3.84 10.24
CA HIS A 779 -18.60 3.85 11.55
C HIS A 779 -17.08 3.76 11.36
N THR A 780 -16.30 4.41 12.23
CA THR A 780 -14.83 4.37 12.17
C THR A 780 -14.24 3.88 13.50
N SER A 781 -13.12 3.19 13.40
CA SER A 781 -12.33 2.69 14.54
C SER A 781 -10.84 2.95 14.30
N PRO A 782 -10.01 3.22 15.34
CA PRO A 782 -8.56 3.32 15.21
C PRO A 782 -7.88 1.95 15.05
N VAL A 783 -8.59 0.84 15.33
CA VAL A 783 -8.09 -0.53 15.16
C VAL A 783 -9.00 -1.33 14.24
N GLY A 784 -8.45 -2.40 13.64
CA GLY A 784 -9.20 -3.29 12.76
C GLY A 784 -10.44 -3.87 13.43
N THR A 785 -11.57 -3.75 12.76
CA THR A 785 -12.86 -4.30 13.21
C THR A 785 -13.36 -5.33 12.20
N VAL A 786 -13.98 -6.38 12.69
CA VAL A 786 -14.56 -7.47 11.89
C VAL A 786 -16.08 -7.51 11.96
N GLY A 787 -16.72 -6.59 12.68
CA GLY A 787 -18.18 -6.48 12.73
C GLY A 787 -18.65 -5.32 13.60
N TYR A 788 -19.96 -5.20 13.73
CA TYR A 788 -20.61 -4.27 14.66
C TYR A 788 -21.81 -4.95 15.32
N LEU A 789 -22.30 -4.37 16.40
CA LEU A 789 -23.46 -4.83 17.14
C LEU A 789 -24.18 -3.66 17.78
N HIS A 790 -25.49 -3.73 17.89
CA HIS A 790 -26.32 -2.70 18.49
C HIS A 790 -27.03 -3.29 19.71
N LEU A 791 -26.55 -2.97 20.91
CA LEU A 791 -27.11 -3.47 22.16
C LEU A 791 -27.80 -2.32 22.88
N HIS A 792 -29.10 -2.46 23.14
CA HIS A 792 -29.88 -1.56 23.98
C HIS A 792 -29.68 -0.06 23.66
N GLY A 793 -29.69 0.30 22.37
CA GLY A 793 -29.54 1.69 21.92
C GLY A 793 -28.09 2.15 21.74
N VAL A 794 -27.10 1.30 22.00
CA VAL A 794 -25.67 1.60 21.85
C VAL A 794 -25.06 0.75 20.75
N THR A 795 -24.47 1.40 19.75
CA THR A 795 -23.68 0.73 18.72
C THR A 795 -22.27 0.48 19.22
N TYR A 796 -21.80 -0.75 19.02
CA TYR A 796 -20.43 -1.19 19.26
C TYR A 796 -19.82 -1.75 17.98
N LEU A 797 -18.51 -1.59 17.81
CA LEU A 797 -17.70 -2.27 16.81
C LEU A 797 -16.93 -3.42 17.47
N TYR A 798 -16.78 -4.53 16.77
CA TYR A 798 -16.14 -5.74 17.28
C TYR A 798 -14.76 -5.91 16.63
N THR A 799 -13.72 -6.09 17.44
CA THR A 799 -12.33 -6.30 16.96
C THR A 799 -12.04 -7.78 16.71
N GLU A 800 -10.97 -8.07 15.97
CA GLU A 800 -10.43 -9.44 15.82
C GLU A 800 -10.14 -10.09 17.19
N ASP A 801 -9.63 -9.31 18.16
CA ASP A 801 -9.33 -9.80 19.52
C ASP A 801 -10.56 -9.95 20.46
N GLY A 802 -11.77 -9.78 19.94
CA GLY A 802 -12.99 -9.95 20.73
C GLY A 802 -13.34 -8.79 21.66
N GLN A 803 -12.82 -7.60 21.38
CA GLN A 803 -13.13 -6.37 22.12
C GLN A 803 -14.29 -5.64 21.46
N LEU A 804 -15.06 -4.94 22.28
CA LEU A 804 -16.15 -4.08 21.86
C LEU A 804 -15.77 -2.62 22.03
N LEU A 805 -16.04 -1.84 20.99
CA LEU A 805 -15.58 -0.47 20.83
C LEU A 805 -16.77 0.43 20.52
N ARG A 806 -16.77 1.70 20.92
CA ARG A 806 -17.80 2.63 20.44
C ARG A 806 -17.33 3.31 19.14
N PRO A 807 -18.19 3.41 18.09
CA PRO A 807 -17.84 4.09 16.85
C PRO A 807 -17.34 5.52 17.04
N GLY A 808 -16.44 5.98 16.15
CA GLY A 808 -16.06 7.39 16.03
C GLY A 808 -15.23 7.94 17.20
N THR A 809 -14.58 7.06 17.96
CA THR A 809 -13.79 7.43 19.14
C THR A 809 -12.37 6.87 19.07
N SER A 810 -11.40 7.55 19.70
CA SER A 810 -10.01 7.09 19.79
C SER A 810 -9.86 5.86 20.68
N GLU A 811 -8.66 5.26 20.71
CA GLU A 811 -8.37 4.12 21.59
C GLU A 811 -8.66 4.35 23.08
N LEU A 812 -8.64 5.62 23.51
CA LEU A 812 -8.90 6.06 24.88
C LEU A 812 -10.37 6.24 25.17
N ALA A 813 -11.23 6.39 24.18
CA ALA A 813 -12.67 6.52 24.35
C ALA A 813 -13.43 5.21 24.05
N MET A 814 -12.70 4.12 23.77
CA MET A 814 -13.23 2.78 23.57
C MET A 814 -13.68 2.13 24.89
N ILE A 815 -14.97 1.82 24.98
CA ILE A 815 -15.60 1.29 26.19
C ILE A 815 -16.57 0.19 25.79
N ALA A 816 -16.19 -1.07 25.93
CA ALA A 816 -17.15 -1.93 26.59
C ALA A 816 -16.45 -2.67 27.70
N ASN A 817 -17.13 -2.79 28.83
CA ASN A 817 -16.62 -3.54 29.95
C ASN A 817 -16.43 -4.99 29.50
N PRO A 818 -15.24 -5.58 29.69
CA PRO A 818 -15.12 -7.01 29.54
C PRO A 818 -16.07 -7.65 30.55
N THR A 819 -16.75 -8.68 30.11
CA THR A 819 -17.60 -9.50 30.95
C THR A 819 -16.84 -10.70 31.45
N TYR A 820 -17.32 -11.24 32.56
CA TYR A 820 -16.64 -12.28 33.30
C TYR A 820 -17.62 -13.39 33.65
N ASP A 821 -17.11 -14.61 33.66
CA ASP A 821 -17.82 -15.78 34.15
C ASP A 821 -17.81 -15.83 35.69
N LYS A 822 -18.60 -16.75 36.25
CA LYS A 822 -18.67 -17.05 37.69
C LYS A 822 -17.33 -17.42 38.33
N TRP A 823 -16.34 -17.84 37.52
CA TRP A 823 -14.98 -18.14 37.98
C TRP A 823 -14.05 -16.90 37.97
N GLY A 824 -14.55 -15.74 37.55
CA GLY A 824 -13.81 -14.49 37.50
C GLY A 824 -12.87 -14.35 36.30
N ASN A 825 -13.03 -15.18 35.27
CA ASN A 825 -12.25 -15.09 34.03
C ASN A 825 -13.04 -14.37 32.93
N ARG A 826 -12.35 -13.87 31.88
CA ARG A 826 -13.01 -13.26 30.71
C ARG A 826 -14.03 -14.25 30.13
N HIS A 827 -15.27 -13.80 29.99
CA HIS A 827 -16.36 -14.62 29.48
C HIS A 827 -16.07 -15.04 28.03
N PHE A 828 -16.36 -16.29 27.70
CA PHE A 828 -16.04 -16.88 26.39
C PHE A 828 -16.85 -16.28 25.23
N PHE A 829 -17.91 -15.52 25.50
CA PHE A 829 -18.60 -14.72 24.47
C PHE A 829 -17.71 -13.68 23.81
N HIS A 830 -16.63 -13.27 24.47
CA HIS A 830 -15.62 -12.44 23.82
C HIS A 830 -14.79 -13.20 22.79
N ASP A 831 -14.72 -14.52 22.87
CA ASP A 831 -13.99 -15.35 21.92
C ASP A 831 -14.98 -16.10 20.98
N LEU A 832 -16.29 -15.85 21.15
CA LEU A 832 -17.35 -16.46 20.35
C LEU A 832 -17.36 -15.82 18.95
N PRO A 833 -17.25 -16.59 17.86
CA PRO A 833 -17.38 -16.09 16.51
C PRO A 833 -18.68 -15.31 16.34
N TRP A 834 -18.58 -14.06 15.87
CA TRP A 834 -19.69 -13.11 15.94
C TRP A 834 -20.90 -13.52 15.07
N ASN A 835 -20.72 -14.38 14.06
CA ASN A 835 -21.82 -14.93 13.28
C ASN A 835 -22.60 -16.03 14.02
N ALA A 836 -21.99 -16.69 15.00
CA ALA A 836 -22.65 -17.60 15.92
C ALA A 836 -23.49 -16.86 16.98
N TRP A 837 -23.35 -15.54 17.10
CA TRP A 837 -24.10 -14.77 18.08
C TRP A 837 -25.61 -14.72 17.76
N ARG A 838 -26.05 -15.17 16.57
CA ARG A 838 -27.49 -15.34 16.27
C ARG A 838 -28.22 -16.21 17.28
N ASN A 839 -27.48 -17.09 17.95
CA ASN A 839 -28.01 -18.02 18.94
C ASN A 839 -28.13 -17.39 20.33
N LEU A 840 -27.64 -16.16 20.52
CA LEU A 840 -27.77 -15.43 21.77
C LEU A 840 -29.22 -14.96 21.98
N THR A 841 -29.67 -15.05 23.22
CA THR A 841 -30.96 -14.51 23.68
C THR A 841 -30.74 -13.63 24.91
N ILE A 842 -31.68 -12.75 25.23
CA ILE A 842 -31.58 -11.91 26.43
C ILE A 842 -31.74 -12.83 27.66
N ARG A 843 -30.74 -12.82 28.55
CA ARG A 843 -30.71 -13.62 29.79
C ARG A 843 -31.86 -13.27 30.72
N SER A 844 -32.08 -11.97 30.95
CA SER A 844 -33.21 -11.46 31.72
C SER A 844 -33.55 -10.04 31.26
N PRO A 845 -34.71 -9.84 30.61
CA PRO A 845 -35.17 -8.50 30.23
C PRO A 845 -35.28 -7.56 31.43
N LYS A 846 -35.64 -8.09 32.61
CA LYS A 846 -35.77 -7.30 33.83
C LYS A 846 -34.40 -6.85 34.37
N ALA A 847 -33.41 -7.74 34.38
CA ALA A 847 -32.06 -7.39 34.81
C ALA A 847 -31.45 -6.33 33.88
N SER A 848 -31.66 -6.47 32.57
CA SER A 848 -31.19 -5.51 31.56
C SER A 848 -31.83 -4.12 31.75
N GLU A 849 -33.14 -4.06 32.03
CA GLU A 849 -33.86 -2.83 32.37
C GLU A 849 -33.29 -2.16 33.65
N VAL A 850 -33.00 -2.96 34.69
CA VAL A 850 -32.38 -2.46 35.93
C VAL A 850 -31.00 -1.87 35.64
N LEU A 851 -30.18 -2.52 34.80
CA LEU A 851 -28.87 -2.01 34.41
C LEU A 851 -28.96 -0.71 33.61
N ARG A 852 -30.03 -0.47 32.83
CA ARG A 852 -30.29 0.82 32.15
C ARG A 852 -30.75 1.92 33.09
N GLY A 853 -31.45 1.55 34.16
CA GLY A 853 -31.98 2.49 35.16
C GLY A 853 -31.11 2.65 36.41
N ILE A 854 -29.91 2.05 36.46
CA ILE A 854 -29.12 1.99 37.69
C ILE A 854 -28.77 3.41 38.19
N THR A 855 -29.03 3.68 39.46
CA THR A 855 -28.72 4.97 40.08
C THR A 855 -27.32 4.98 40.69
N GLU A 856 -26.78 6.16 40.97
CA GLU A 856 -25.51 6.28 41.70
C GLU A 856 -25.59 5.64 43.09
N GLU A 857 -26.73 5.74 43.76
CA GLU A 857 -26.96 5.09 45.06
C GLU A 857 -26.88 3.56 44.97
N GLN A 858 -27.47 2.96 43.94
CA GLN A 858 -27.39 1.51 43.69
C GLN A 858 -25.98 1.08 43.30
N ALA A 859 -25.27 1.87 42.51
CA ALA A 859 -23.88 1.64 42.18
C ALA A 859 -22.98 1.74 43.44
N GLN A 860 -23.25 2.68 44.34
CA GLN A 860 -22.53 2.80 45.61
C GLN A 860 -22.77 1.57 46.50
N LEU A 861 -24.01 1.07 46.59
CA LEU A 861 -24.32 -0.17 47.32
C LEU A 861 -23.51 -1.37 46.80
N LEU A 862 -23.35 -1.49 45.47
CA LEU A 862 -22.50 -2.52 44.87
C LEU A 862 -21.02 -2.34 45.27
N LEU A 863 -20.50 -1.12 45.26
CA LEU A 863 -19.12 -0.84 45.67
C LEU A 863 -18.88 -1.17 47.15
N ASP A 864 -19.80 -0.78 48.04
CA ASP A 864 -19.71 -1.04 49.48
C ASP A 864 -19.76 -2.55 49.79
N SER A 865 -20.53 -3.30 49.01
CA SER A 865 -20.65 -4.76 49.16
C SER A 865 -19.34 -5.52 48.92
N LEU A 866 -18.41 -4.94 48.14
CA LEU A 866 -17.08 -5.52 47.93
C LEU A 866 -16.30 -5.64 49.23
N SER A 867 -16.39 -4.63 50.09
CA SER A 867 -15.75 -4.61 51.40
C SER A 867 -16.52 -5.43 52.44
N ALA A 868 -17.85 -5.52 52.30
CA ALA A 868 -18.70 -6.33 53.18
C ALA A 868 -18.61 -7.85 52.91
N GLY A 869 -18.01 -8.27 51.80
CA GLY A 869 -17.76 -9.68 51.48
C GLY A 869 -18.96 -10.44 50.90
N ASN A 870 -20.04 -9.74 50.51
CA ASN A 870 -21.24 -10.33 49.92
C ASN A 870 -21.66 -9.74 48.55
N PRO A 871 -20.73 -9.36 47.64
CA PRO A 871 -21.08 -8.56 46.46
C PRO A 871 -21.95 -9.28 45.44
N HIS A 872 -21.77 -10.60 45.27
CA HIS A 872 -22.62 -11.40 44.37
C HIS A 872 -24.07 -11.46 44.84
N GLN A 873 -24.30 -11.55 46.17
CA GLN A 873 -25.66 -11.53 46.71
C GLN A 873 -26.34 -10.17 46.52
N VAL A 874 -25.59 -9.08 46.66
CA VAL A 874 -26.13 -7.73 46.42
C VAL A 874 -26.45 -7.52 44.94
N ALA A 875 -25.58 -7.97 44.04
CA ALA A 875 -25.84 -7.96 42.60
C ALA A 875 -27.07 -8.81 42.23
N ALA A 876 -27.18 -10.03 42.77
CA ALA A 876 -28.32 -10.91 42.60
C ALA A 876 -29.64 -10.27 43.05
N ASN A 877 -29.66 -9.64 44.23
CA ASN A 877 -30.83 -8.95 44.74
C ASN A 877 -31.23 -7.74 43.87
N LEU A 878 -30.23 -7.02 43.33
CA LEU A 878 -30.47 -5.89 42.44
C LEU A 878 -31.07 -6.34 41.10
N LEU A 879 -30.54 -7.42 40.53
CA LEU A 879 -30.90 -7.90 39.18
C LEU A 879 -32.07 -8.89 39.16
N GLY A 880 -32.42 -9.48 40.31
CA GLY A 880 -33.40 -10.56 40.41
C GLY A 880 -32.91 -11.88 39.82
N LEU A 881 -31.62 -12.20 40.02
CA LEU A 881 -30.94 -13.38 39.48
C LEU A 881 -30.31 -14.23 40.60
N ASP A 882 -29.76 -15.38 40.25
CA ASP A 882 -28.95 -16.20 41.16
C ASP A 882 -27.58 -15.53 41.42
N PRO A 883 -27.03 -15.57 42.64
CA PRO A 883 -25.67 -15.08 42.93
C PRO A 883 -24.57 -15.67 42.04
N ASP A 884 -24.73 -16.90 41.56
CA ASP A 884 -23.76 -17.60 40.71
C ASP A 884 -23.96 -17.34 39.21
N ASP A 885 -24.91 -16.47 38.84
CA ASP A 885 -25.15 -16.09 37.44
C ASP A 885 -24.00 -15.22 36.88
N ASP A 886 -23.58 -15.48 35.64
CA ASP A 886 -22.46 -14.79 34.99
C ASP A 886 -22.69 -13.27 34.82
N LEU A 887 -23.96 -12.81 34.76
CA LEU A 887 -24.27 -11.38 34.78
C LEU A 887 -23.97 -10.76 36.15
N CYS A 888 -24.29 -11.44 37.24
CA CYS A 888 -23.93 -11.02 38.60
C CYS A 888 -22.41 -10.93 38.74
N ALA A 889 -21.67 -11.94 38.28
CA ALA A 889 -20.20 -11.95 38.30
C ALA A 889 -19.61 -10.78 37.51
N SER A 890 -20.16 -10.49 36.32
CA SER A 890 -19.74 -9.37 35.48
C SER A 890 -19.99 -8.00 36.14
N VAL A 891 -21.14 -7.81 36.80
CA VAL A 891 -21.46 -6.58 37.54
C VAL A 891 -20.52 -6.39 38.73
N VAL A 892 -20.26 -7.44 39.49
CA VAL A 892 -19.31 -7.41 40.62
C VAL A 892 -17.91 -7.09 40.12
N GLN A 893 -17.48 -7.67 39.00
CA GLN A 893 -16.16 -7.42 38.46
C GLN A 893 -16.03 -6.00 37.88
N ALA A 894 -17.09 -5.44 37.29
CA ALA A 894 -17.14 -4.03 36.92
C ALA A 894 -16.94 -3.12 38.15
N ALA A 895 -17.64 -3.41 39.25
CA ALA A 895 -17.47 -2.68 40.51
C ALA A 895 -16.04 -2.79 41.06
N ARG A 896 -15.44 -3.99 41.07
CA ARG A 896 -14.04 -4.21 41.50
C ARG A 896 -13.06 -3.38 40.69
N ARG A 897 -13.21 -3.37 39.36
CA ARG A 897 -12.34 -2.60 38.47
C ARG A 897 -12.47 -1.10 38.68
N VAL A 898 -13.68 -0.60 38.94
CA VAL A 898 -13.89 0.80 39.31
C VAL A 898 -13.21 1.12 40.65
N GLN A 899 -13.37 0.27 41.66
CA GLN A 899 -12.73 0.44 42.96
C GLN A 899 -11.19 0.46 42.84
N ASP A 900 -10.61 -0.48 42.08
CA ASP A 900 -9.18 -0.52 41.80
C ASP A 900 -8.69 0.69 41.02
N HIS A 901 -9.50 1.17 40.07
CA HIS A 901 -9.20 2.38 39.32
C HIS A 901 -9.23 3.64 40.19
N CYS A 902 -10.10 3.73 41.18
CA CYS A 902 -10.25 4.91 42.02
C CYS A 902 -9.35 4.91 43.27
N LYS A 903 -8.52 3.88 43.47
CA LYS A 903 -7.51 3.87 44.55
C LYS A 903 -6.55 5.05 44.36
N PRO A 904 -6.24 5.83 45.43
CA PRO A 904 -5.24 6.88 45.38
C PRO A 904 -3.91 6.30 44.91
N ARG A 905 -3.30 6.94 43.91
CA ARG A 905 -1.95 6.61 43.42
C ARG A 905 -1.12 7.87 43.36
#